data_AF-A0A9D8IMB8-F1
#
_entry.id   AF-A0A9D8IMB8-F1
#
_cell.length_a   1.000
_cell.length_b   1.000
_cell.length_c   1.000
_cell.angle_alpha   90.00
_cell.angle_beta   90.00
_cell.angle_gamma   90.00
#
_symmetry.space_group_name_H-M   'P 1'
#
loop_
_entity.id
_entity.type
_entity.pdbx_description
1 polymer ?
#
loop_
_entity_poly.entity_id
_entity_poly.type
_entity_poly.pdbx_seq_one_letter_code
_entity_poly.pdbx_strand_id
1 'polypeptide(L)'
;MRLSLVFLTFLTQVACSGAETGKPDIVIILADDLGYGDVQCNNPERGRIPTPNIDRLARQGMRFTDGHSSSGVCSPSRYALLTGRYHWRTRLQSGIVGVWGAPLVAQDRLTIAGLAKGQGYRTAAIGKWHLGREWPIEEGKAGLFRNFPKGATATAEHRAAWEGAFSKAIGGGPTTRGFDFYFGTDVPNWPPYCFIENDRTVGIPSELLPESLLRNHQASLPGPAIPGWRLENILPALGDRACQFISRCAAEKAPYLLYLPLTTPHTPLAVNKEWKGKSLLGNDCADLVMETDGLVGRVVEAIEKSGRANNTLVVFTSDNGFASYVGAKDLERQGHFPSGRLRGYKTEVYEGGHRVPFIIRWPAVVKPGAVSGQLAHQADLIRTMADILQTTLPENAGEDSFSLLPILKGIDKPVRVHSVSCAASGLPSLRDGKWKLILGPDPKAPQGGGFQLYNLEEDIGEARNLADRHPDRVAAMRQRLETIITEGRSTPGARQKNDVRVKRYPAAAEGKPVSADAFDPDKPGKLLTYKESGGKPRQMEVYFPQGHDAGKAKVPGVILFHGGGWSGGTPGQFRVACQYLASRGLVAATANYRMLSAKEAAALPPGETKKRACIIDAKSAIRWFKAHAGQLGVDPSRIVTGGGSAGGHIAVLATTNPGLNDPQDPKSADVSVAGYLLFNPAFSPDDKNDPEVDVLRHLKPGMAPAIVFFGDRDSWKPGWDTALARWKQVGNSNATVMIAMGQQHGFFNREPWRSVTLREADRFLARLGFLRGEPTLAAPATGESLSGP
;
A
#
# COMPACT_ATOMS: atom_id res chain seq x y z
N MET A 1 -70.47 -4.74 -51.23
CA MET A 1 -69.65 -5.60 -50.35
C MET A 1 -68.48 -4.78 -49.80
N ARG A 2 -68.50 -4.46 -48.50
CA ARG A 2 -67.31 -4.15 -47.69
C ARG A 2 -67.75 -4.08 -46.22
N LEU A 3 -67.60 -5.21 -45.53
CA LEU A 3 -67.71 -5.31 -44.08
C LEU A 3 -66.61 -4.43 -43.46
N SER A 4 -66.98 -3.50 -42.58
CA SER A 4 -66.03 -2.82 -41.70
C SER A 4 -66.14 -3.45 -40.31
N LEU A 5 -65.07 -4.14 -39.91
CA LEU A 5 -64.90 -4.80 -38.63
C LEU A 5 -64.44 -3.75 -37.60
N VAL A 6 -65.26 -3.47 -36.58
CA VAL A 6 -64.88 -2.62 -35.45
C VAL A 6 -64.10 -3.46 -34.45
N PHE A 7 -62.79 -3.21 -34.32
CA PHE A 7 -61.97 -3.77 -33.25
C PHE A 7 -62.07 -2.86 -32.01
N LEU A 8 -62.67 -3.37 -30.93
CA LEU A 8 -62.75 -2.71 -29.63
C LEU A 8 -61.49 -3.07 -28.83
N THR A 9 -60.53 -2.15 -28.75
CA THR A 9 -59.30 -2.31 -27.95
C THR A 9 -59.60 -1.99 -26.50
N PHE A 10 -59.64 -3.02 -25.63
CA PHE A 10 -59.62 -2.83 -24.18
C PHE A 10 -58.23 -2.30 -23.76
N LEU A 11 -58.14 -1.01 -23.43
CA LEU A 11 -56.98 -0.45 -22.71
C LEU A 11 -57.06 -0.92 -21.26
N THR A 12 -56.24 -1.91 -20.89
CA THR A 12 -55.89 -2.16 -19.50
C THR A 12 -55.00 -1.02 -19.03
N GLN A 13 -55.56 -0.13 -18.19
CA GLN A 13 -54.79 0.83 -17.42
C GLN A 13 -53.87 0.05 -16.46
N VAL A 14 -52.61 -0.12 -16.86
CA VAL A 14 -51.54 -0.40 -15.92
C VAL A 14 -51.40 0.84 -15.05
N ALA A 15 -51.89 0.76 -13.82
CA ALA A 15 -51.61 1.76 -12.80
C ALA A 15 -50.10 1.79 -12.58
N CYS A 16 -49.41 2.78 -13.17
CA CYS A 16 -48.10 3.19 -12.72
C CYS A 16 -48.26 3.67 -11.28
N SER A 17 -47.96 2.79 -10.32
CA SER A 17 -47.72 3.20 -8.94
C SER A 17 -46.59 4.23 -8.98
N GLY A 18 -46.90 5.47 -8.58
CA GLY A 18 -45.92 6.55 -8.49
C GLY A 18 -44.69 6.08 -7.71
N ALA A 19 -43.50 6.41 -8.22
CA ALA A 19 -42.26 6.20 -7.50
C ALA A 19 -42.36 6.85 -6.12
N GLU A 20 -42.28 6.06 -5.05
CA GLU A 20 -42.14 6.61 -3.70
C GLU A 20 -40.93 7.54 -3.68
N THR A 21 -41.18 8.82 -3.42
CA THR A 21 -40.19 9.91 -3.39
C THR A 21 -39.33 9.88 -2.10
N GLY A 22 -38.97 8.69 -1.62
CA GLY A 22 -38.30 8.46 -0.35
C GLY A 22 -36.85 7.98 -0.48
N LYS A 23 -36.04 8.24 0.55
CA LYS A 23 -34.69 7.69 0.71
C LYS A 23 -34.74 6.15 0.69
N PRO A 24 -33.88 5.46 -0.10
CA PRO A 24 -33.93 4.00 -0.19
C PRO A 24 -33.41 3.34 1.09
N ASP A 25 -33.93 2.17 1.43
CA ASP A 25 -33.25 1.33 2.42
C ASP A 25 -32.00 0.71 1.83
N ILE A 26 -31.00 0.44 2.69
CA ILE A 26 -29.72 -0.10 2.26
C ILE A 26 -29.43 -1.36 3.08
N VAL A 27 -29.28 -2.49 2.40
CA VAL A 27 -28.91 -3.78 3.00
C VAL A 27 -27.63 -4.26 2.34
N ILE A 28 -26.59 -4.49 3.12
CA ILE A 28 -25.32 -5.04 2.65
C ILE A 28 -25.12 -6.40 3.32
N ILE A 29 -25.26 -7.47 2.54
CA ILE A 29 -25.00 -8.84 2.96
C ILE A 29 -23.58 -9.20 2.53
N LEU A 30 -22.72 -9.48 3.51
CA LEU A 30 -21.32 -9.81 3.28
C LEU A 30 -21.04 -11.22 3.80
N ALA A 31 -20.89 -12.18 2.89
CA ALA A 31 -20.46 -13.55 3.20
C ALA A 31 -18.98 -13.60 3.58
N ASP A 32 -18.56 -14.67 4.25
CA ASP A 32 -17.21 -14.85 4.83
C ASP A 32 -16.55 -16.09 4.20
N ASP A 33 -15.52 -15.88 3.39
CA ASP A 33 -14.84 -16.92 2.57
C ASP A 33 -15.69 -17.59 1.46
N LEU A 34 -16.66 -16.88 0.88
CA LEU A 34 -17.43 -17.40 -0.25
C LEU A 34 -16.72 -17.12 -1.58
N GLY A 35 -16.29 -18.18 -2.27
CA GLY A 35 -15.60 -18.10 -3.54
C GLY A 35 -16.48 -17.58 -4.68
N TYR A 36 -15.83 -17.01 -5.70
CA TYR A 36 -16.53 -16.53 -6.90
C TYR A 36 -17.39 -17.62 -7.56
N GLY A 37 -16.89 -18.85 -7.60
CA GLY A 37 -17.52 -19.99 -8.26
C GLY A 37 -18.39 -20.88 -7.37
N ASP A 38 -18.53 -20.55 -6.07
CA ASP A 38 -19.50 -21.20 -5.18
C ASP A 38 -20.93 -20.78 -5.49
N VAL A 39 -21.11 -19.56 -6.04
CA VAL A 39 -22.41 -19.06 -6.48
C VAL A 39 -22.70 -19.57 -7.89
N GLN A 40 -23.81 -20.27 -8.06
CA GLN A 40 -24.13 -20.99 -9.28
C GLN A 40 -24.23 -20.06 -10.51
N CYS A 41 -24.82 -18.87 -10.38
CA CYS A 41 -24.88 -17.92 -11.50
C CYS A 41 -23.51 -17.36 -11.96
N ASN A 42 -22.45 -17.51 -11.16
CA ASN A 42 -21.08 -17.14 -11.53
C ASN A 42 -20.28 -18.29 -12.13
N ASN A 43 -20.71 -19.53 -11.92
CA ASN A 43 -20.07 -20.74 -12.41
C ASN A 43 -21.11 -21.74 -12.93
N PRO A 44 -21.94 -21.38 -13.92
CA PRO A 44 -23.11 -22.18 -14.32
C PRO A 44 -22.75 -23.57 -14.87
N GLU A 45 -21.56 -23.73 -15.45
CA GLU A 45 -21.11 -24.98 -16.06
C GLU A 45 -20.54 -25.99 -15.04
N ARG A 46 -19.92 -25.50 -13.96
CA ARG A 46 -19.18 -26.34 -12.99
C ARG A 46 -19.58 -26.10 -11.53
N GLY A 47 -20.53 -25.21 -11.29
CA GLY A 47 -21.12 -24.95 -9.99
C GLY A 47 -22.04 -26.11 -9.61
N ARG A 48 -21.69 -26.87 -8.57
CA ARG A 48 -22.47 -28.01 -8.10
C ARG A 48 -23.26 -27.72 -6.82
N ILE A 49 -23.02 -26.56 -6.20
CA ILE A 49 -23.74 -26.11 -5.02
C ILE A 49 -24.94 -25.28 -5.48
N PRO A 50 -26.19 -25.69 -5.18
CA PRO A 50 -27.36 -24.89 -5.50
C PRO A 50 -27.42 -23.62 -4.63
N THR A 51 -27.54 -22.45 -5.26
CA THR A 51 -27.71 -21.15 -4.58
C THR A 51 -28.94 -20.39 -5.09
N PRO A 52 -30.15 -20.96 -4.96
CA PRO A 52 -31.36 -20.44 -5.62
C PRO A 52 -31.74 -19.01 -5.19
N ASN A 53 -31.46 -18.61 -3.94
CA ASN A 53 -31.82 -17.28 -3.43
C ASN A 53 -30.84 -16.20 -3.90
N ILE A 54 -29.54 -16.50 -3.89
CA ILE A 54 -28.50 -15.61 -4.44
C ILE A 54 -28.68 -15.48 -5.95
N ASP A 55 -28.99 -16.57 -6.65
CA ASP A 55 -29.30 -16.54 -8.08
C ASP A 55 -30.59 -15.73 -8.36
N ARG A 56 -31.58 -15.78 -7.46
CA ARG A 56 -32.78 -14.94 -7.52
C ARG A 56 -32.42 -13.45 -7.39
N LEU A 57 -31.52 -13.09 -6.48
CA LEU A 57 -31.01 -11.70 -6.38
C LEU A 57 -30.35 -11.25 -7.68
N ALA A 58 -29.53 -12.11 -8.31
CA ALA A 58 -28.91 -11.80 -9.59
C ALA A 58 -29.95 -11.60 -10.71
N ARG A 59 -30.96 -12.47 -10.80
CA ARG A 59 -32.07 -12.34 -11.77
C ARG A 59 -32.92 -11.08 -11.56
N GLN A 60 -33.05 -10.61 -10.32
CA GLN A 60 -33.83 -9.42 -9.97
C GLN A 60 -33.00 -8.12 -9.98
N GLY A 61 -31.69 -8.21 -10.17
CA GLY A 61 -30.78 -7.07 -10.07
C GLY A 61 -29.71 -7.09 -11.15
N MET A 62 -28.53 -6.61 -10.77
CA MET A 62 -27.32 -6.59 -11.58
C MET A 62 -26.23 -7.45 -10.94
N ARG A 63 -25.61 -8.32 -11.74
CA ARG A 63 -24.45 -9.12 -11.34
C ARG A 63 -23.18 -8.58 -12.00
N PHE A 64 -22.15 -8.33 -11.21
CA PHE A 64 -20.84 -7.92 -11.70
C PHE A 64 -19.95 -9.16 -11.89
N THR A 65 -19.35 -9.32 -13.07
CA THR A 65 -18.38 -10.40 -13.34
C THR A 65 -16.95 -10.01 -12.97
N ASP A 66 -16.70 -8.72 -12.77
CA ASP A 66 -15.40 -8.13 -12.39
C ASP A 66 -15.53 -7.41 -11.02
N GLY A 67 -16.05 -8.13 -10.00
CA GLY A 67 -16.32 -7.63 -8.65
C GLY A 67 -15.26 -8.06 -7.64
N HIS A 68 -14.69 -7.12 -6.88
CA HIS A 68 -13.49 -7.35 -6.07
C HIS A 68 -13.60 -6.89 -4.61
N SER A 69 -12.97 -7.65 -3.73
CA SER A 69 -12.57 -7.22 -2.39
C SER A 69 -11.18 -6.57 -2.42
N SER A 70 -10.82 -5.85 -1.36
CA SER A 70 -9.52 -5.16 -1.28
C SER A 70 -8.34 -6.09 -0.96
N SER A 71 -8.63 -7.32 -0.53
CA SER A 71 -7.61 -8.26 -0.07
C SER A 71 -8.16 -9.68 -0.09
N GLY A 72 -7.26 -10.65 -0.20
CA GLY A 72 -7.57 -12.06 -0.01
C GLY A 72 -7.88 -12.46 1.45
N VAL A 73 -8.11 -11.50 2.35
CA VAL A 73 -8.44 -11.75 3.76
C VAL A 73 -9.44 -10.72 4.32
N CYS A 74 -10.13 -11.13 5.39
CA CYS A 74 -11.31 -10.49 5.96
C CYS A 74 -11.13 -9.06 6.52
N SER A 75 -10.28 -8.82 7.54
CA SER A 75 -10.19 -7.48 8.17
C SER A 75 -9.85 -6.36 7.17
N PRO A 76 -8.86 -6.54 6.27
CA PRO A 76 -8.60 -5.59 5.18
C PRO A 76 -9.83 -5.25 4.32
N SER A 77 -10.57 -6.25 3.86
CA SER A 77 -11.75 -6.07 3.00
C SER A 77 -12.90 -5.39 3.73
N ARG A 78 -13.17 -5.78 4.98
CA ARG A 78 -14.18 -5.14 5.83
C ARG A 78 -13.85 -3.67 6.10
N TYR A 79 -12.56 -3.36 6.33
CA TYR A 79 -12.09 -1.99 6.47
C TYR A 79 -12.37 -1.16 5.21
N ALA A 80 -11.96 -1.69 4.04
CA ALA A 80 -12.14 -1.00 2.77
C ALA A 80 -13.62 -0.81 2.43
N LEU A 81 -14.47 -1.81 2.67
CA LEU A 81 -15.91 -1.74 2.45
C LEU A 81 -16.56 -0.62 3.27
N LEU A 82 -16.23 -0.54 4.56
CA LEU A 82 -16.84 0.43 5.46
C LEU A 82 -16.34 1.86 5.25
N THR A 83 -15.09 2.05 4.82
CA THR A 83 -14.43 3.37 4.79
C THR A 83 -14.18 3.93 3.39
N GLY A 84 -14.22 3.07 2.36
CA GLY A 84 -13.79 3.40 1.01
C GLY A 84 -12.30 3.71 0.87
N ARG A 85 -11.48 3.26 1.83
CA ARG A 85 -10.03 3.50 1.89
C ARG A 85 -9.28 2.18 1.93
N TYR A 86 -8.18 2.06 1.19
CA TYR A 86 -7.36 0.86 1.23
C TYR A 86 -6.71 0.64 2.60
N HIS A 87 -6.80 -0.60 3.12
CA HIS A 87 -6.32 -0.99 4.46
C HIS A 87 -4.82 -0.76 4.67
N TRP A 88 -3.99 -0.92 3.64
CA TRP A 88 -2.53 -0.75 3.71
C TRP A 88 -2.10 0.71 3.94
N ARG A 89 -3.04 1.67 3.90
CA ARG A 89 -2.80 3.06 4.34
C ARG A 89 -2.76 3.17 5.88
N THR A 90 -3.20 2.13 6.58
CA THR A 90 -3.24 2.03 8.05
C THR A 90 -2.12 1.14 8.59
N ARG A 91 -2.08 0.95 9.92
CA ARG A 91 -1.17 -0.01 10.57
C ARG A 91 -1.30 -1.45 10.08
N LEU A 92 -2.43 -1.86 9.49
CA LEU A 92 -2.63 -3.21 8.99
C LEU A 92 -2.23 -3.29 7.50
N GLN A 93 -0.93 -3.50 7.25
CA GLN A 93 -0.39 -3.64 5.89
C GLN A 93 -0.27 -5.10 5.41
N SER A 94 -0.46 -6.05 6.32
CA SER A 94 -0.47 -7.49 6.06
C SER A 94 -1.28 -8.21 7.14
N GLY A 95 -1.84 -9.36 6.80
CA GLY A 95 -2.60 -10.21 7.70
C GLY A 95 -3.99 -9.64 8.03
N ILE A 96 -4.45 -9.98 9.23
CA ILE A 96 -5.76 -9.63 9.78
C ILE A 96 -5.58 -9.04 11.17
N VAL A 97 -6.62 -8.39 11.70
CA VAL A 97 -6.59 -7.97 13.10
C VAL A 97 -6.56 -9.22 13.98
N GLY A 98 -5.55 -9.34 14.85
CA GLY A 98 -5.40 -10.51 15.71
C GLY A 98 -6.48 -10.62 16.78
N VAL A 99 -6.58 -11.80 17.41
CA VAL A 99 -7.45 -12.03 18.57
C VAL A 99 -7.14 -11.01 19.67
N TRP A 100 -8.19 -10.44 20.28
CA TRP A 100 -8.09 -9.33 21.25
C TRP A 100 -7.42 -8.05 20.69
N GLY A 101 -7.34 -7.90 19.37
CA GLY A 101 -6.64 -6.80 18.72
C GLY A 101 -7.36 -5.46 18.86
N ALA A 102 -6.56 -4.39 18.97
CA ALA A 102 -7.05 -3.02 19.04
C ALA A 102 -7.89 -2.62 17.80
N PRO A 103 -8.77 -1.61 17.89
CA PRO A 103 -9.54 -1.11 16.76
C PRO A 103 -8.66 -0.70 15.58
N LEU A 104 -9.07 -1.04 14.37
CA LEU A 104 -8.39 -0.67 13.12
C LEU A 104 -8.96 0.62 12.52
N VAL A 105 -10.28 0.79 12.60
CA VAL A 105 -10.96 2.00 12.14
C VAL A 105 -10.71 3.10 13.17
N ALA A 106 -10.03 4.17 12.76
CA ALA A 106 -9.84 5.36 13.60
C ALA A 106 -11.18 5.99 13.99
N GLN A 107 -11.24 6.65 15.14
CA GLN A 107 -12.48 7.20 15.70
C GLN A 107 -13.10 8.30 14.82
N ASP A 108 -12.27 9.10 14.17
CA ASP A 108 -12.63 10.20 13.28
C ASP A 108 -12.81 9.76 11.81
N ARG A 109 -12.61 8.48 11.50
CA ARG A 109 -12.78 7.96 10.14
C ARG A 109 -14.26 7.80 9.81
N LEU A 110 -14.74 8.55 8.82
CA LEU A 110 -16.10 8.38 8.31
C LEU A 110 -16.29 6.96 7.74
N THR A 111 -17.36 6.30 8.17
CA THR A 111 -17.79 4.99 7.66
C THR A 111 -19.11 5.13 6.90
N ILE A 112 -19.52 4.07 6.18
CA ILE A 112 -20.87 3.99 5.58
C ILE A 112 -21.99 4.21 6.61
N ALA A 113 -21.77 3.79 7.86
CA ALA A 113 -22.74 3.98 8.94
C ALA A 113 -22.77 5.42 9.42
N GLY A 114 -21.60 6.04 9.62
CA GLY A 114 -21.51 7.47 9.93
C GLY A 114 -22.16 8.34 8.84
N LEU A 115 -21.94 8.02 7.57
CA LEU A 115 -22.57 8.68 6.44
C LEU A 115 -24.10 8.52 6.48
N ALA A 116 -24.60 7.29 6.61
CA ALA A 116 -26.04 7.02 6.65
C ALA A 116 -26.71 7.68 7.85
N LYS A 117 -26.10 7.61 9.04
CA LYS A 117 -26.58 8.24 10.27
C LYS A 117 -26.67 9.76 10.12
N GLY A 118 -25.67 10.40 9.51
CA GLY A 118 -25.71 11.82 9.16
C GLY A 118 -26.84 12.19 8.19
N GLN A 119 -27.38 11.22 7.46
CA GLN A 119 -28.54 11.37 6.59
C GLN A 119 -29.85 10.91 7.24
N GLY A 120 -29.88 10.69 8.56
CA GLY A 120 -31.09 10.34 9.31
C GLY A 120 -31.51 8.87 9.24
N TYR A 121 -30.60 7.98 8.85
CA TYR A 121 -30.86 6.54 8.83
C TYR A 121 -30.74 5.93 10.22
N ARG A 122 -31.55 4.91 10.50
CA ARG A 122 -31.24 3.93 11.54
C ARG A 122 -30.16 2.98 11.02
N THR A 123 -29.15 2.72 11.82
CA THR A 123 -27.98 1.96 11.37
C THR A 123 -27.75 0.73 12.25
N ALA A 124 -27.62 -0.45 11.64
CA ALA A 124 -27.33 -1.68 12.34
C ALA A 124 -26.18 -2.46 11.69
N ALA A 125 -25.31 -3.02 12.54
CA ALA A 125 -24.35 -4.05 12.17
C ALA A 125 -24.76 -5.37 12.83
N ILE A 126 -25.01 -6.42 12.04
CA ILE A 126 -25.43 -7.72 12.57
C ILE A 126 -24.50 -8.82 12.05
N GLY A 127 -23.68 -9.40 12.92
CA GLY A 127 -22.73 -10.47 12.57
C GLY A 127 -21.27 -10.16 12.89
N LYS A 128 -20.35 -10.67 12.07
CA LYS A 128 -18.89 -10.64 12.30
C LYS A 128 -18.31 -9.22 12.17
N TRP A 129 -17.62 -8.74 13.20
CA TRP A 129 -16.95 -7.43 13.16
C TRP A 129 -15.54 -7.49 12.59
N HIS A 130 -14.63 -8.18 13.27
CA HIS A 130 -13.24 -8.43 12.86
C HIS A 130 -12.40 -7.20 12.47
N LEU A 131 -12.69 -6.04 13.08
CA LEU A 131 -11.92 -4.79 12.92
C LEU A 131 -11.31 -4.31 14.23
N GLY A 132 -11.23 -5.20 15.23
CA GLY A 132 -10.66 -4.93 16.54
C GLY A 132 -11.57 -4.13 17.46
N ARG A 133 -11.25 -4.18 18.75
CA ARG A 133 -12.01 -3.61 19.87
C ARG A 133 -11.08 -3.21 21.01
N GLU A 134 -11.53 -2.32 21.88
CA GLU A 134 -10.87 -2.00 23.14
C GLU A 134 -11.37 -2.96 24.21
N TRP A 135 -10.82 -4.18 24.20
CA TRP A 135 -11.18 -5.20 25.18
C TRP A 135 -10.76 -4.77 26.59
N PRO A 136 -11.65 -4.80 27.59
CA PRO A 136 -11.37 -4.38 28.96
C PRO A 136 -10.56 -5.43 29.75
N ILE A 137 -9.48 -5.93 29.14
CA ILE A 137 -8.54 -6.86 29.75
C ILE A 137 -7.50 -6.05 30.51
N GLU A 138 -7.40 -6.27 31.82
CA GLU A 138 -6.45 -5.56 32.67
C GLU A 138 -4.99 -5.85 32.29
N GLU A 139 -4.13 -4.85 32.48
CA GLU A 139 -2.70 -4.96 32.23
C GLU A 139 -2.11 -6.13 33.04
N GLY A 140 -1.21 -6.90 32.41
CA GLY A 140 -0.64 -8.11 33.00
C GLY A 140 -1.54 -9.35 32.96
N LYS A 141 -2.86 -9.22 32.76
CA LYS A 141 -3.80 -10.37 32.75
C LYS A 141 -4.02 -11.02 31.38
N ALA A 142 -3.38 -10.53 30.32
CA ALA A 142 -3.57 -11.06 28.96
C ALA A 142 -3.29 -12.57 28.83
N GLY A 143 -2.42 -13.15 29.67
CA GLY A 143 -2.16 -14.59 29.71
C GLY A 143 -3.40 -15.43 30.05
N LEU A 144 -4.36 -14.87 30.79
CA LEU A 144 -5.59 -15.55 31.21
C LEU A 144 -6.67 -15.61 30.10
N PHE A 145 -6.40 -15.09 28.91
CA PHE A 145 -7.34 -15.02 27.79
C PHE A 145 -6.84 -15.73 26.51
N ARG A 146 -5.64 -16.33 26.56
CA ARG A 146 -4.99 -16.93 25.38
C ARG A 146 -4.09 -18.09 25.76
N ASN A 147 -3.62 -18.82 24.75
CA ASN A 147 -2.63 -19.90 24.90
C ASN A 147 -3.08 -21.04 25.83
N PHE A 148 -4.38 -21.37 25.82
CA PHE A 148 -4.89 -22.51 26.58
C PHE A 148 -4.34 -23.83 26.00
N PRO A 149 -3.64 -24.65 26.81
CA PRO A 149 -3.16 -25.94 26.36
C PRO A 149 -4.33 -26.89 26.09
N LYS A 150 -4.03 -27.96 25.33
CA LYS A 150 -5.01 -29.01 25.04
C LYS A 150 -5.55 -29.62 26.34
N GLY A 151 -6.87 -29.81 26.42
CA GLY A 151 -7.53 -30.34 27.62
C GLY A 151 -7.61 -29.38 28.81
N ALA A 152 -7.25 -28.11 28.65
CA ALA A 152 -7.38 -27.12 29.71
C ALA A 152 -8.84 -26.94 30.16
N THR A 153 -9.02 -26.61 31.43
CA THR A 153 -10.28 -26.17 32.01
C THR A 153 -10.13 -24.78 32.62
N ALA A 154 -11.23 -24.04 32.73
CA ALA A 154 -11.21 -22.73 33.37
C ALA A 154 -10.89 -22.87 34.88
N THR A 155 -9.89 -22.12 35.35
CA THR A 155 -9.55 -22.04 36.79
C THR A 155 -10.38 -20.95 37.46
N ALA A 156 -10.32 -20.86 38.79
CA ALA A 156 -10.96 -19.75 39.52
C ALA A 156 -10.38 -18.38 39.11
N GLU A 157 -9.07 -18.32 38.88
CA GLU A 157 -8.38 -17.10 38.41
C GLU A 157 -8.84 -16.69 37.01
N HIS A 158 -8.95 -17.66 36.08
CA HIS A 158 -9.53 -17.41 34.76
C HIS A 158 -10.94 -16.83 34.88
N ARG A 159 -11.82 -17.46 35.66
CA ARG A 159 -13.20 -17.00 35.86
C ARG A 159 -13.27 -15.59 36.44
N ALA A 160 -12.46 -15.28 37.45
CA ALA A 160 -12.41 -13.95 38.04
C ALA A 160 -11.95 -12.88 37.02
N ALA A 161 -10.93 -13.19 36.21
CA ALA A 161 -10.45 -12.27 35.17
C ALA A 161 -11.49 -12.07 34.05
N TRP A 162 -12.17 -13.14 33.63
CA TRP A 162 -13.21 -13.08 32.61
C TRP A 162 -14.45 -12.31 33.10
N GLU A 163 -14.88 -12.53 34.34
CA GLU A 163 -15.95 -11.74 34.98
C GLU A 163 -15.58 -10.26 35.00
N GLY A 164 -14.37 -9.93 35.44
CA GLY A 164 -13.88 -8.55 35.51
C GLY A 164 -13.75 -7.86 34.15
N ALA A 165 -13.56 -8.60 33.06
CA ALA A 165 -13.50 -8.06 31.71
C ALA A 165 -14.88 -8.01 31.03
N PHE A 166 -15.58 -9.15 30.94
CA PHE A 166 -16.80 -9.27 30.16
C PHE A 166 -18.03 -8.63 30.82
N SER A 167 -17.98 -8.27 32.11
CA SER A 167 -19.02 -7.44 32.76
C SER A 167 -18.97 -5.96 32.37
N LYS A 168 -17.87 -5.51 31.75
CA LYS A 168 -17.64 -4.10 31.38
C LYS A 168 -18.07 -3.83 29.92
N ALA A 169 -18.25 -2.54 29.61
CA ALA A 169 -18.45 -2.11 28.24
C ALA A 169 -17.17 -2.28 27.41
N ILE A 170 -17.32 -2.63 26.14
CA ILE A 170 -16.27 -2.88 25.16
C ILE A 170 -16.20 -1.67 24.23
N GLY A 171 -15.07 -0.96 24.24
CA GLY A 171 -14.85 0.22 23.42
C GLY A 171 -14.45 -0.10 21.97
N GLY A 172 -14.37 0.95 21.14
CA GLY A 172 -13.82 0.88 19.77
C GLY A 172 -14.57 -0.03 18.78
N GLY A 173 -15.76 -0.52 19.12
CA GLY A 173 -16.59 -1.41 18.30
C GLY A 173 -17.56 -0.69 17.35
N PRO A 174 -18.49 -1.44 16.71
CA PRO A 174 -19.43 -0.91 15.71
C PRO A 174 -20.24 0.32 16.15
N THR A 175 -20.70 0.35 17.40
CA THR A 175 -21.50 1.45 17.95
C THR A 175 -20.72 2.77 18.03
N THR A 176 -19.40 2.68 18.19
CA THR A 176 -18.49 3.84 18.14
C THR A 176 -18.03 4.18 16.73
N ARG A 177 -18.51 3.47 15.70
CA ARG A 177 -18.16 3.64 14.28
C ARG A 177 -19.39 3.90 13.41
N GLY A 178 -20.41 4.50 14.02
CA GLY A 178 -21.58 5.06 13.34
C GLY A 178 -22.82 4.18 13.37
N PHE A 179 -22.75 2.95 13.88
CA PHE A 179 -23.93 2.08 14.01
C PHE A 179 -24.73 2.39 15.28
N ASP A 180 -26.05 2.44 15.21
CA ASP A 180 -26.93 2.63 16.37
C ASP A 180 -27.14 1.32 17.14
N PHE A 181 -27.08 0.20 16.42
CA PHE A 181 -27.28 -1.13 16.98
C PHE A 181 -26.21 -2.11 16.48
N TYR A 182 -25.75 -2.99 17.37
CA TYR A 182 -24.91 -4.11 17.01
C TYR A 182 -25.37 -5.42 17.67
N PHE A 183 -25.35 -6.52 16.93
CA PHE A 183 -25.51 -7.86 17.46
C PHE A 183 -24.67 -8.85 16.66
N GLY A 184 -23.80 -9.63 17.31
CA GLY A 184 -23.03 -10.65 16.61
C GLY A 184 -21.86 -11.17 17.41
N THR A 185 -20.84 -11.67 16.72
CA THR A 185 -19.59 -12.16 17.30
C THR A 185 -18.43 -11.32 16.76
N ASP A 186 -17.31 -11.23 17.49
CA ASP A 186 -16.16 -10.52 16.93
C ASP A 186 -15.57 -11.30 15.75
N VAL A 187 -15.27 -12.59 15.99
CA VAL A 187 -14.85 -13.59 15.02
C VAL A 187 -15.43 -14.95 15.47
N PRO A 188 -16.08 -15.75 14.60
CA PRO A 188 -16.82 -16.95 15.02
C PRO A 188 -15.93 -18.09 15.55
N ASN A 189 -14.69 -18.17 15.09
CA ASN A 189 -13.71 -19.20 15.44
C ASN A 189 -12.68 -18.76 16.50
N TRP A 190 -12.83 -17.57 17.09
CA TRP A 190 -11.96 -17.06 18.15
C TRP A 190 -12.77 -16.65 19.37
N PRO A 191 -12.17 -16.69 20.58
CA PRO A 191 -12.82 -16.17 21.76
C PRO A 191 -13.04 -14.64 21.70
N PRO A 192 -14.05 -14.12 22.42
CA PRO A 192 -14.94 -14.85 23.31
C PRO A 192 -16.07 -15.54 22.52
N TYR A 193 -16.40 -16.76 22.93
CA TYR A 193 -17.50 -17.53 22.36
C TYR A 193 -18.82 -17.16 23.05
N CYS A 194 -19.30 -15.98 22.70
CA CYS A 194 -20.60 -15.44 23.10
C CYS A 194 -21.08 -14.44 22.03
N PHE A 195 -22.35 -14.07 22.08
CA PHE A 195 -22.80 -12.89 21.36
C PHE A 195 -22.33 -11.62 22.08
N ILE A 196 -22.22 -10.54 21.31
CA ILE A 196 -22.02 -9.19 21.79
C ILE A 196 -23.19 -8.39 21.26
N GLU A 197 -23.86 -7.66 22.15
CA GLU A 197 -24.92 -6.74 21.82
C GLU A 197 -24.47 -5.32 22.20
N ASN A 198 -24.46 -4.43 21.21
CA ASN A 198 -23.89 -3.09 21.30
C ASN A 198 -22.44 -3.11 21.78
N ASP A 199 -22.20 -2.80 23.05
CA ASP A 199 -20.90 -2.71 23.71
C ASP A 199 -20.73 -3.76 24.82
N ARG A 200 -21.60 -4.77 24.93
CA ARG A 200 -21.52 -5.77 26.02
C ARG A 200 -21.64 -7.19 25.51
N THR A 201 -21.00 -8.13 26.19
CA THR A 201 -21.24 -9.55 25.94
C THR A 201 -22.66 -9.93 26.40
N VAL A 202 -23.32 -10.81 25.67
CA VAL A 202 -24.60 -11.40 26.07
C VAL A 202 -24.31 -12.55 27.02
N GLY A 203 -24.37 -12.24 28.32
CA GLY A 203 -23.91 -13.11 29.40
C GLY A 203 -22.38 -13.06 29.58
N ILE A 204 -21.87 -13.77 30.58
CA ILE A 204 -20.46 -13.76 30.95
C ILE A 204 -19.82 -15.12 30.62
N PRO A 205 -18.81 -15.14 29.74
CA PRO A 205 -17.97 -16.33 29.56
C PRO A 205 -17.32 -16.80 30.86
N SER A 206 -17.57 -18.05 31.25
CA SER A 206 -17.10 -18.64 32.51
C SER A 206 -16.47 -20.04 32.35
N GLU A 207 -16.51 -20.59 31.13
CA GLU A 207 -15.93 -21.88 30.75
C GLU A 207 -15.00 -21.73 29.54
N LEU A 208 -14.19 -22.75 29.26
CA LEU A 208 -13.50 -22.84 27.97
C LEU A 208 -14.40 -23.55 26.97
N LEU A 209 -14.43 -23.08 25.72
CA LEU A 209 -15.16 -23.79 24.67
C LEU A 209 -14.59 -25.22 24.53
N PRO A 210 -15.44 -26.26 24.56
CA PRO A 210 -14.99 -27.64 24.34
C PRO A 210 -14.25 -27.79 23.00
N GLU A 211 -13.06 -28.41 23.05
CA GLU A 211 -12.21 -28.62 21.87
C GLU A 211 -12.95 -29.37 20.74
N SER A 212 -13.86 -30.29 21.10
CA SER A 212 -14.68 -31.06 20.16
C SER A 212 -15.59 -30.23 19.27
N LEU A 213 -15.91 -28.98 19.66
CA LEU A 213 -16.71 -28.06 18.84
C LEU A 213 -15.86 -27.33 17.80
N LEU A 214 -14.54 -27.23 18.00
CA LEU A 214 -13.61 -26.61 17.06
C LEU A 214 -13.12 -27.65 16.04
N ARG A 215 -14.05 -28.16 15.21
CA ARG A 215 -13.72 -29.09 14.12
C ARG A 215 -12.63 -28.52 13.22
N ASN A 216 -11.65 -29.36 12.84
CA ASN A 216 -10.53 -29.01 11.96
C ASN A 216 -9.88 -27.68 12.37
N HIS A 217 -9.16 -27.67 13.51
CA HIS A 217 -8.47 -26.54 14.18
C HIS A 217 -7.73 -25.49 13.31
N GLN A 218 -7.66 -25.66 12.00
CA GLN A 218 -7.17 -24.67 11.06
C GLN A 218 -7.93 -23.35 11.24
N ALA A 219 -7.20 -22.37 11.78
CA ALA A 219 -7.61 -21.01 12.13
C ALA A 219 -8.48 -20.82 13.40
N SER A 220 -8.92 -21.88 14.10
CA SER A 220 -9.71 -21.75 15.34
C SER A 220 -8.84 -21.70 16.59
N LEU A 221 -9.20 -20.91 17.60
CA LEU A 221 -8.43 -20.76 18.84
C LEU A 221 -9.27 -21.12 20.08
N PRO A 222 -8.76 -21.93 21.04
CA PRO A 222 -9.48 -22.16 22.29
C PRO A 222 -9.61 -20.87 23.08
N GLY A 223 -10.64 -20.79 23.93
CA GLY A 223 -10.79 -19.65 24.84
C GLY A 223 -12.15 -19.54 25.52
N PRO A 224 -12.38 -18.42 26.24
CA PRO A 224 -13.56 -18.22 27.06
C PRO A 224 -14.85 -18.32 26.26
N ALA A 225 -15.82 -19.05 26.80
CA ALA A 225 -17.15 -19.29 26.26
C ALA A 225 -18.21 -19.13 27.35
N ILE A 226 -19.41 -18.73 26.94
CA ILE A 226 -20.58 -18.84 27.83
C ILE A 226 -20.94 -20.33 28.00
N PRO A 227 -21.40 -20.77 29.19
CA PRO A 227 -21.83 -22.15 29.39
C PRO A 227 -22.85 -22.59 28.34
N GLY A 228 -22.62 -23.77 27.76
CA GLY A 228 -23.52 -24.35 26.77
C GLY A 228 -23.46 -23.72 25.37
N TRP A 229 -22.48 -22.86 25.06
CA TRP A 229 -22.33 -22.29 23.71
C TRP A 229 -22.35 -23.36 22.61
N ARG A 230 -23.01 -23.05 21.50
CA ARG A 230 -23.09 -23.87 20.28
C ARG A 230 -22.85 -22.97 19.08
N LEU A 231 -21.99 -23.42 18.17
CA LEU A 231 -21.59 -22.63 17.01
C LEU A 231 -22.71 -22.59 15.96
N GLU A 232 -23.51 -23.65 15.90
CA GLU A 232 -24.65 -23.82 15.00
C GLU A 232 -25.73 -22.76 15.23
N ASN A 233 -25.79 -22.18 16.44
CA ASN A 233 -26.77 -21.15 16.79
C ASN A 233 -26.43 -19.76 16.23
N ILE A 234 -25.19 -19.55 15.74
CA ILE A 234 -24.74 -18.22 15.30
C ILE A 234 -25.56 -17.76 14.10
N LEU A 235 -25.57 -18.53 13.00
CA LEU A 235 -26.19 -18.11 11.74
C LEU A 235 -27.71 -17.88 11.89
N PRO A 236 -28.50 -18.78 12.53
CA PRO A 236 -29.92 -18.53 12.79
C PRO A 236 -30.17 -17.25 13.59
N ALA A 237 -29.39 -16.99 14.65
CA ALA A 237 -29.56 -15.81 15.49
C ALA A 237 -29.27 -14.50 14.73
N LEU A 238 -28.27 -14.50 13.83
CA LEU A 238 -28.01 -13.35 12.95
C LEU A 238 -29.18 -13.10 12.00
N GLY A 239 -29.75 -14.16 11.41
CA GLY A 239 -30.92 -14.09 10.54
C GLY A 239 -32.15 -13.55 11.26
N ASP A 240 -32.44 -14.07 12.45
CA ASP A 240 -33.55 -13.60 13.29
C ASP A 240 -33.42 -12.12 13.61
N ARG A 241 -32.21 -11.69 14.02
CA ARG A 241 -31.98 -10.29 14.38
C ARG A 241 -32.06 -9.35 13.18
N ALA A 242 -31.58 -9.79 12.01
CA ALA A 242 -31.72 -9.04 10.77
C ALA A 242 -33.19 -8.86 10.36
N CYS A 243 -33.98 -9.93 10.37
CA CYS A 243 -35.40 -9.88 10.03
C CYS A 243 -36.22 -9.04 11.03
N GLN A 244 -35.89 -9.10 12.33
CA GLN A 244 -36.50 -8.26 13.36
C GLN A 244 -36.16 -6.77 13.14
N PHE A 245 -34.90 -6.45 12.84
CA PHE A 245 -34.49 -5.07 12.57
C PHE A 245 -35.22 -4.48 11.36
N ILE A 246 -35.32 -5.24 10.26
CA ILE A 246 -36.05 -4.83 9.05
C ILE A 246 -37.53 -4.60 9.38
N SER A 247 -38.19 -5.57 10.03
CA SER A 247 -39.60 -5.47 10.41
C SER A 247 -39.87 -4.26 11.31
N ARG A 248 -38.99 -3.99 12.28
CA ARG A 248 -39.11 -2.85 13.19
C ARG A 248 -38.99 -1.52 12.44
N CYS A 249 -37.96 -1.35 11.61
CA CYS A 249 -37.77 -0.11 10.87
C CYS A 249 -38.90 0.15 9.87
N ALA A 250 -39.47 -0.92 9.28
CA ALA A 250 -40.65 -0.83 8.43
C ALA A 250 -41.87 -0.32 9.20
N ALA A 251 -42.15 -0.88 10.40
CA ALA A 251 -43.24 -0.44 11.25
C ALA A 251 -43.10 1.03 11.69
N GLU A 252 -41.87 1.46 11.98
CA GLU A 252 -41.56 2.84 12.36
C GLU A 252 -41.40 3.79 11.16
N LYS A 253 -41.53 3.29 9.92
CA LYS A 253 -41.32 4.04 8.67
C LYS A 253 -39.97 4.76 8.61
N ALA A 254 -38.94 4.20 9.25
CA ALA A 254 -37.59 4.77 9.25
C ALA A 254 -36.75 4.19 8.10
N PRO A 255 -36.01 5.02 7.34
CA PRO A 255 -34.99 4.52 6.43
C PRO A 255 -33.86 3.87 7.22
N TYR A 256 -33.33 2.75 6.73
CA TYR A 256 -32.29 2.03 7.46
C TYR A 256 -31.09 1.60 6.60
N LEU A 257 -29.94 1.49 7.27
CA LEU A 257 -28.77 0.78 6.81
C LEU A 257 -28.61 -0.47 7.66
N LEU A 258 -28.68 -1.63 7.03
CA LEU A 258 -28.31 -2.91 7.63
C LEU A 258 -27.01 -3.41 6.99
N TYR A 259 -25.93 -3.40 7.76
CA TYR A 259 -24.71 -4.13 7.44
C TYR A 259 -24.80 -5.52 8.09
N LEU A 260 -24.91 -6.56 7.27
CA LEU A 260 -25.06 -7.96 7.67
C LEU A 260 -23.82 -8.77 7.27
N PRO A 261 -22.68 -8.60 7.97
CA PRO A 261 -21.51 -9.44 7.80
C PRO A 261 -21.73 -10.83 8.38
N LEU A 262 -22.07 -11.80 7.55
CA LEU A 262 -22.24 -13.19 7.96
C LEU A 262 -20.92 -13.79 8.46
N THR A 263 -21.04 -14.90 9.18
CA THR A 263 -19.92 -15.72 9.68
C THR A 263 -19.67 -16.95 8.81
N THR A 264 -20.35 -17.05 7.66
CA THR A 264 -20.40 -18.27 6.83
C THR A 264 -20.06 -17.95 5.36
N PRO A 265 -19.49 -18.91 4.61
CA PRO A 265 -19.14 -20.29 5.01
C PRO A 265 -17.77 -20.48 5.72
N HIS A 266 -17.27 -19.47 6.44
CA HIS A 266 -16.04 -19.53 7.25
C HIS A 266 -16.06 -20.60 8.36
N THR A 267 -14.87 -21.03 8.79
CA THR A 267 -14.71 -21.95 9.94
C THR A 267 -15.12 -21.30 11.28
N PRO A 268 -15.59 -22.09 12.27
CA PRO A 268 -15.79 -23.53 12.23
C PRO A 268 -17.05 -23.86 11.39
N LEU A 269 -17.02 -24.97 10.64
CA LEU A 269 -18.10 -25.34 9.72
C LEU A 269 -19.33 -25.90 10.47
N ALA A 270 -20.00 -25.02 11.20
CA ALA A 270 -21.13 -25.32 12.08
C ALA A 270 -22.46 -25.37 11.29
N VAL A 271 -22.58 -26.37 10.43
CA VAL A 271 -23.79 -26.59 9.62
C VAL A 271 -24.92 -27.14 10.49
N ASN A 272 -26.10 -26.54 10.37
CA ASN A 272 -27.28 -26.99 11.08
C ASN A 272 -27.81 -28.33 10.54
N LYS A 273 -28.50 -29.09 11.40
CA LYS A 273 -28.92 -30.48 11.13
C LYS A 273 -29.71 -30.64 9.83
N GLU A 274 -30.57 -29.68 9.50
CA GLU A 274 -31.39 -29.70 8.28
C GLU A 274 -30.58 -29.54 6.97
N TRP A 275 -29.38 -28.96 7.04
CA TRP A 275 -28.52 -28.67 5.89
C TRP A 275 -27.42 -29.72 5.69
N LYS A 276 -27.08 -30.49 6.72
CA LYS A 276 -26.07 -31.57 6.63
C LYS A 276 -26.38 -32.56 5.50
N GLY A 277 -25.41 -32.75 4.62
CA GLY A 277 -25.45 -33.64 3.46
C GLY A 277 -26.26 -33.13 2.26
N LYS A 278 -26.86 -31.93 2.31
CA LYS A 278 -27.76 -31.43 1.26
C LYS A 278 -27.05 -31.05 -0.04
N SER A 279 -25.77 -30.71 0.02
CA SER A 279 -24.97 -30.42 -1.18
C SER A 279 -24.70 -31.65 -2.04
N LEU A 280 -24.80 -32.85 -1.47
CA LEU A 280 -24.39 -34.12 -2.09
C LEU A 280 -22.90 -34.19 -2.48
N LEU A 281 -22.08 -33.27 -1.96
CA LEU A 281 -20.63 -33.20 -2.22
C LEU A 281 -19.79 -33.78 -1.07
N GLY A 282 -20.44 -34.28 -0.01
CA GLY A 282 -19.76 -34.82 1.17
C GLY A 282 -18.84 -33.80 1.85
N ASN A 283 -19.16 -32.51 1.77
CA ASN A 283 -18.34 -31.42 2.27
C ASN A 283 -19.19 -30.45 3.11
N ASP A 284 -18.83 -30.29 4.39
CA ASP A 284 -19.56 -29.41 5.32
C ASP A 284 -19.58 -27.94 4.89
N CYS A 285 -18.54 -27.45 4.20
CA CYS A 285 -18.52 -26.08 3.68
C CYS A 285 -19.55 -25.91 2.55
N ALA A 286 -19.68 -26.90 1.66
CA ALA A 286 -20.70 -26.87 0.61
C ALA A 286 -22.12 -26.87 1.16
N ASP A 287 -22.39 -27.65 2.21
CA ASP A 287 -23.68 -27.59 2.92
C ASP A 287 -23.89 -26.23 3.60
N LEU A 288 -22.83 -25.64 4.17
CA LEU A 288 -22.88 -24.32 4.80
C LEU A 288 -23.12 -23.19 3.79
N VAL A 289 -22.66 -23.33 2.54
CA VAL A 289 -22.99 -22.40 1.45
C VAL A 289 -24.49 -22.45 1.15
N MET A 290 -25.11 -23.64 1.10
CA MET A 290 -26.56 -23.76 0.91
C MET A 290 -27.33 -23.15 2.09
N GLU A 291 -26.87 -23.36 3.31
CA GLU A 291 -27.47 -22.75 4.50
C GLU A 291 -27.36 -21.21 4.47
N THR A 292 -26.21 -20.69 4.02
CA THR A 292 -25.98 -19.25 3.82
C THR A 292 -26.96 -18.69 2.78
N ASP A 293 -27.16 -19.39 1.66
CA ASP A 293 -28.17 -19.03 0.65
C ASP A 293 -29.60 -19.03 1.23
N GLY A 294 -29.94 -20.00 2.08
CA GLY A 294 -31.22 -20.05 2.79
C GLY A 294 -31.45 -18.81 3.66
N LEU A 295 -30.43 -18.36 4.41
CA LEU A 295 -30.53 -17.12 5.20
C LEU A 295 -30.67 -15.88 4.31
N VAL A 296 -29.96 -15.81 3.18
CA VAL A 296 -30.15 -14.74 2.19
C VAL A 296 -31.61 -14.69 1.73
N GLY A 297 -32.21 -15.86 1.46
CA GLY A 297 -33.63 -15.98 1.15
C GLY A 297 -34.53 -15.37 2.21
N ARG A 298 -34.31 -15.71 3.49
CA ARG A 298 -35.08 -15.18 4.63
C ARG A 298 -34.98 -13.66 4.76
N VAL A 299 -33.79 -13.08 4.56
CA VAL A 299 -33.59 -11.62 4.64
C VAL A 299 -34.32 -10.92 3.49
N VAL A 300 -34.24 -11.46 2.27
CA VAL A 300 -34.95 -10.91 1.11
C VAL A 300 -36.47 -10.99 1.31
N GLU A 301 -36.98 -12.10 1.83
CA GLU A 301 -38.40 -12.23 2.17
C GLU A 301 -38.85 -11.22 3.25
N ALA A 302 -38.00 -10.91 4.24
CA ALA A 302 -38.31 -9.88 5.23
C ALA A 302 -38.41 -8.48 4.59
N ILE A 303 -37.54 -8.19 3.62
CA ILE A 303 -37.61 -6.95 2.82
C ILE A 303 -38.90 -6.93 1.99
N GLU A 304 -39.29 -8.04 1.36
CA GLU A 304 -40.55 -8.15 0.61
C GLU A 304 -41.77 -7.94 1.52
N LYS A 305 -41.81 -8.61 2.68
CA LYS A 305 -42.88 -8.47 3.69
C LYS A 305 -42.95 -7.06 4.28
N SER A 306 -41.87 -6.29 4.26
CA SER A 306 -41.89 -4.89 4.70
C SER A 306 -42.70 -3.97 3.78
N GLY A 307 -43.01 -4.42 2.56
CA GLY A 307 -43.67 -3.61 1.52
C GLY A 307 -42.74 -2.62 0.82
N ARG A 308 -41.47 -2.51 1.22
CA ARG A 308 -40.53 -1.49 0.70
C ARG A 308 -39.53 -2.01 -0.32
N ALA A 309 -39.69 -3.27 -0.74
CA ALA A 309 -38.73 -3.96 -1.59
C ALA A 309 -38.43 -3.23 -2.90
N ASN A 310 -39.36 -2.48 -3.48
CA ASN A 310 -39.09 -1.71 -4.69
C ASN A 310 -37.95 -0.68 -4.49
N ASN A 311 -37.93 -0.02 -3.33
CA ASN A 311 -36.97 1.03 -2.98
C ASN A 311 -35.94 0.58 -1.91
N THR A 312 -35.59 -0.71 -1.89
CA THR A 312 -34.48 -1.22 -1.07
C THR A 312 -33.32 -1.64 -1.98
N LEU A 313 -32.15 -1.03 -1.75
CA LEU A 313 -30.89 -1.45 -2.34
C LEU A 313 -30.29 -2.60 -1.52
N VAL A 314 -30.16 -3.76 -2.14
CA VAL A 314 -29.51 -4.95 -1.57
C VAL A 314 -28.19 -5.19 -2.28
N VAL A 315 -27.08 -5.19 -1.55
CA VAL A 315 -25.75 -5.59 -2.02
C VAL A 315 -25.44 -6.95 -1.43
N PHE A 316 -25.07 -7.93 -2.27
CA PHE A 316 -24.55 -9.23 -1.84
C PHE A 316 -23.13 -9.42 -2.36
N THR A 317 -22.18 -9.70 -1.46
CA THR A 317 -20.78 -9.97 -1.80
C THR A 317 -20.07 -10.82 -0.73
N SER A 318 -18.77 -11.06 -0.86
CA SER A 318 -17.94 -11.76 0.14
C SER A 318 -16.63 -11.04 0.42
N ASP A 319 -16.09 -11.10 1.64
CA ASP A 319 -14.89 -10.36 2.03
C ASP A 319 -13.59 -10.84 1.35
N ASN A 320 -13.54 -12.11 0.93
CA ASN A 320 -12.44 -12.66 0.15
C ASN A 320 -12.87 -13.97 -0.54
N GLY A 321 -11.99 -14.54 -1.34
CA GLY A 321 -12.21 -15.83 -2.01
C GLY A 321 -12.29 -17.02 -1.05
N PHE A 322 -12.50 -18.20 -1.64
CA PHE A 322 -12.74 -19.44 -0.91
C PHE A 322 -11.55 -19.87 -0.06
N ALA A 323 -11.80 -20.33 1.17
CA ALA A 323 -10.80 -20.90 2.04
C ALA A 323 -10.34 -22.29 1.55
N SER A 324 -9.21 -22.36 0.82
CA SER A 324 -8.75 -23.62 0.21
C SER A 324 -8.60 -24.79 1.19
N TYR A 325 -8.28 -24.48 2.45
CA TYR A 325 -8.05 -25.44 3.51
C TYR A 325 -9.31 -26.18 4.01
N VAL A 326 -10.52 -25.75 3.63
CA VAL A 326 -11.78 -26.47 3.95
C VAL A 326 -12.21 -27.48 2.88
N GLY A 327 -11.26 -27.95 2.06
CA GLY A 327 -11.47 -29.05 1.12
C GLY A 327 -11.65 -28.64 -0.33
N ALA A 328 -11.03 -27.54 -0.78
CA ALA A 328 -11.10 -27.10 -2.19
C ALA A 328 -10.74 -28.23 -3.18
N LYS A 329 -9.62 -28.93 -2.95
CA LYS A 329 -9.18 -30.03 -3.82
C LYS A 329 -10.19 -31.17 -3.92
N ASP A 330 -10.97 -31.41 -2.86
CA ASP A 330 -11.94 -32.50 -2.80
C ASP A 330 -13.22 -32.12 -3.55
N LEU A 331 -13.62 -30.86 -3.45
CA LEU A 331 -14.68 -30.26 -4.28
C LEU A 331 -14.29 -30.28 -5.77
N GLU A 332 -13.05 -29.88 -6.10
CA GLU A 332 -12.54 -29.85 -7.48
C GLU A 332 -12.51 -31.25 -8.10
N ARG A 333 -12.10 -32.29 -7.35
CA ARG A 333 -12.17 -33.69 -7.81
C ARG A 333 -13.59 -34.16 -8.09
N GLN A 334 -14.57 -33.57 -7.42
CA GLN A 334 -15.99 -33.78 -7.67
C GLN A 334 -16.54 -32.85 -8.76
N GLY A 335 -15.69 -32.08 -9.45
CA GLY A 335 -16.08 -31.19 -10.54
C GLY A 335 -16.67 -29.85 -10.08
N HIS A 336 -16.65 -29.53 -8.78
CA HIS A 336 -17.00 -28.22 -8.27
C HIS A 336 -15.75 -27.37 -8.05
N PHE A 337 -15.69 -26.18 -8.66
CA PHE A 337 -14.52 -25.29 -8.58
C PHE A 337 -14.90 -24.01 -7.82
N PRO A 338 -14.52 -23.85 -6.53
CA PRO A 338 -14.93 -22.70 -5.71
C PRO A 338 -14.45 -21.35 -6.23
N SER A 339 -13.28 -21.29 -6.89
CA SER A 339 -12.78 -20.08 -7.56
C SER A 339 -13.25 -19.96 -9.02
N GLY A 340 -14.08 -20.88 -9.52
CA GLY A 340 -14.52 -20.90 -10.90
C GLY A 340 -13.34 -21.10 -11.87
N ARG A 341 -13.16 -20.18 -12.83
CA ARG A 341 -12.05 -20.20 -13.81
C ARG A 341 -10.82 -19.42 -13.32
N LEU A 342 -10.88 -18.87 -12.11
CA LEU A 342 -9.86 -17.96 -11.57
C LEU A 342 -8.73 -18.72 -10.86
N ARG A 343 -7.51 -18.16 -10.88
CA ARG A 343 -6.36 -18.73 -10.16
C ARG A 343 -6.39 -18.34 -8.69
N GLY A 344 -6.03 -19.28 -7.83
CA GLY A 344 -5.80 -19.04 -6.41
C GLY A 344 -7.07 -18.98 -5.55
N TYR A 345 -6.83 -18.73 -4.26
CA TYR A 345 -7.80 -18.86 -3.17
C TYR A 345 -7.58 -17.77 -2.11
N LYS A 346 -8.38 -17.77 -1.04
CA LYS A 346 -8.16 -16.96 0.17
C LYS A 346 -6.68 -16.90 0.52
N THR A 347 -6.23 -15.74 0.98
CA THR A 347 -4.85 -15.33 1.29
C THR A 347 -3.96 -15.00 0.10
N GLU A 348 -4.28 -15.45 -1.10
CA GLU A 348 -3.47 -15.25 -2.29
C GLU A 348 -3.84 -13.95 -3.03
N VAL A 349 -2.90 -13.45 -3.85
CA VAL A 349 -3.06 -12.19 -4.62
C VAL A 349 -3.72 -12.41 -6.01
N TYR A 350 -3.86 -13.66 -6.41
CA TYR A 350 -4.50 -14.06 -7.67
C TYR A 350 -6.01 -13.79 -7.66
N GLU A 351 -6.64 -13.83 -8.83
CA GLU A 351 -8.04 -13.44 -9.02
C GLU A 351 -9.00 -14.21 -8.10
N GLY A 352 -8.80 -15.51 -7.88
CA GLY A 352 -9.62 -16.33 -6.99
C GLY A 352 -9.45 -16.01 -5.50
N GLY A 353 -8.46 -15.17 -5.13
CA GLY A 353 -8.28 -14.69 -3.77
C GLY A 353 -9.14 -13.48 -3.42
N HIS A 354 -9.42 -12.59 -4.37
CA HIS A 354 -10.11 -11.32 -4.10
C HIS A 354 -11.22 -10.95 -5.09
N ARG A 355 -11.35 -11.61 -6.24
CA ARG A 355 -12.56 -11.52 -7.06
C ARG A 355 -13.64 -12.40 -6.43
N VAL A 356 -14.78 -11.80 -6.12
CA VAL A 356 -15.84 -12.37 -5.28
C VAL A 356 -17.19 -12.21 -5.96
N PRO A 357 -18.23 -12.97 -5.57
CA PRO A 357 -19.59 -12.65 -6.00
C PRO A 357 -19.93 -11.20 -5.65
N PHE A 358 -20.57 -10.49 -6.57
CA PHE A 358 -20.93 -9.09 -6.36
C PHE A 358 -22.23 -8.79 -7.12
N ILE A 359 -23.32 -8.69 -6.37
CA ILE A 359 -24.68 -8.53 -6.89
C ILE A 359 -25.32 -7.31 -6.23
N ILE A 360 -25.96 -6.45 -7.01
CA ILE A 360 -26.75 -5.31 -6.52
C ILE A 360 -28.19 -5.44 -7.05
N ARG A 361 -29.16 -5.49 -6.15
CA ARG A 361 -30.60 -5.54 -6.47
C ARG A 361 -31.28 -4.29 -5.91
N TRP A 362 -31.84 -3.47 -6.79
CA TRP A 362 -32.61 -2.27 -6.42
C TRP A 362 -33.66 -2.01 -7.50
N PRO A 363 -34.88 -2.58 -7.38
CA PRO A 363 -35.86 -2.60 -8.47
C PRO A 363 -36.26 -1.23 -9.02
N ALA A 364 -36.25 -0.19 -8.17
CA ALA A 364 -36.56 1.18 -8.60
C ALA A 364 -35.53 1.80 -9.56
N VAL A 365 -34.31 1.24 -9.66
CA VAL A 365 -33.21 1.83 -10.44
C VAL A 365 -32.53 0.82 -11.37
N VAL A 366 -32.30 -0.40 -10.90
CA VAL A 366 -31.50 -1.41 -11.59
C VAL A 366 -32.40 -2.26 -12.47
N LYS A 367 -32.06 -2.35 -13.76
CA LYS A 367 -32.71 -3.27 -14.71
C LYS A 367 -32.53 -4.72 -14.23
N PRO A 368 -33.62 -5.50 -14.02
CA PRO A 368 -33.52 -6.90 -13.63
C PRO A 368 -32.72 -7.75 -14.63
N GLY A 369 -31.90 -8.65 -14.12
CA GLY A 369 -31.10 -9.60 -14.90
C GLY A 369 -29.91 -8.96 -15.62
N ALA A 370 -29.55 -7.72 -15.29
CA ALA A 370 -28.41 -7.05 -15.89
C ALA A 370 -27.10 -7.74 -15.49
N VAL A 371 -26.14 -7.76 -16.42
CA VAL A 371 -24.77 -8.24 -16.17
C VAL A 371 -23.83 -7.12 -16.55
N SER A 372 -22.89 -6.79 -15.65
CA SER A 372 -21.86 -5.80 -15.90
C SER A 372 -20.47 -6.43 -15.83
N GLY A 373 -19.69 -6.23 -16.88
CA GLY A 373 -18.26 -6.56 -16.92
C GLY A 373 -17.37 -5.44 -16.39
N GLN A 374 -17.94 -4.31 -15.96
CA GLN A 374 -17.15 -3.21 -15.42
C GLN A 374 -16.56 -3.56 -14.05
N LEU A 375 -15.36 -3.04 -13.80
CA LEU A 375 -14.65 -3.21 -12.54
C LEU A 375 -15.43 -2.58 -11.39
N ALA A 376 -15.87 -3.41 -10.43
CA ALA A 376 -16.49 -3.00 -9.18
C ALA A 376 -15.63 -3.43 -7.99
N HIS A 377 -15.55 -2.60 -6.97
CA HIS A 377 -14.74 -2.87 -5.80
C HIS A 377 -15.50 -2.56 -4.50
N GLN A 378 -15.33 -3.33 -3.44
CA GLN A 378 -16.05 -3.10 -2.18
C GLN A 378 -15.83 -1.71 -1.56
N ALA A 379 -14.66 -1.12 -1.81
CA ALA A 379 -14.38 0.26 -1.41
C ALA A 379 -15.33 1.30 -2.05
N ASP A 380 -15.99 0.96 -3.16
CA ASP A 380 -16.85 1.85 -3.93
C ASP A 380 -18.21 2.14 -3.26
N LEU A 381 -18.56 1.38 -2.21
CA LEU A 381 -19.88 1.48 -1.58
C LEU A 381 -20.12 2.83 -0.90
N ILE A 382 -19.14 3.41 -0.19
CA ILE A 382 -19.36 4.68 0.52
C ILE A 382 -19.62 5.85 -0.44
N ARG A 383 -18.90 5.94 -1.56
CA ARG A 383 -19.16 6.97 -2.59
C ARG A 383 -20.46 6.70 -3.33
N THR A 384 -20.77 5.44 -3.64
CA THR A 384 -22.04 5.05 -4.24
C THR A 384 -23.21 5.46 -3.34
N MET A 385 -23.11 5.22 -2.03
CA MET A 385 -24.10 5.67 -1.05
C MET A 385 -24.21 7.19 -1.00
N ALA A 386 -23.09 7.91 -0.98
CA ALA A 386 -23.11 9.37 -0.98
C ALA A 386 -23.88 9.93 -2.19
N ASP A 387 -23.64 9.38 -3.39
CA ASP A 387 -24.34 9.80 -4.60
C ASP A 387 -25.83 9.41 -4.59
N ILE A 388 -26.19 8.23 -4.08
CA ILE A 388 -27.59 7.80 -3.90
C ILE A 388 -28.32 8.77 -2.96
N LEU A 389 -27.66 9.16 -1.88
CA LEU A 389 -28.20 10.06 -0.85
C LEU A 389 -28.06 11.54 -1.22
N GLN A 390 -27.52 11.85 -2.41
CA GLN A 390 -27.28 13.21 -2.92
C GLN A 390 -26.48 14.07 -1.94
N THR A 391 -25.44 13.49 -1.34
CA THR A 391 -24.54 14.16 -0.40
C THR A 391 -23.08 14.04 -0.84
N THR A 392 -22.22 14.87 -0.28
CA THR A 392 -20.78 14.91 -0.61
C THR A 392 -19.95 14.30 0.50
N LEU A 393 -18.96 13.49 0.13
CA LEU A 393 -17.93 13.06 1.07
C LEU A 393 -16.93 14.19 1.33
N PRO A 394 -16.43 14.35 2.57
CA PRO A 394 -15.28 15.21 2.82
C PRO A 394 -14.02 14.66 2.11
N GLU A 395 -13.04 15.53 1.86
CA GLU A 395 -11.82 15.19 1.10
C GLU A 395 -11.03 13.99 1.67
N ASN A 396 -11.11 13.81 3.00
CA ASN A 396 -10.47 12.73 3.74
C ASN A 396 -11.38 11.50 3.95
N ALA A 397 -12.39 11.28 3.10
CA ALA A 397 -13.24 10.08 3.15
C ALA A 397 -13.45 9.47 1.76
N GLY A 398 -13.46 8.14 1.69
CA GLY A 398 -13.65 7.44 0.42
C GLY A 398 -12.52 7.68 -0.58
N GLU A 399 -11.28 7.82 -0.10
CA GLU A 399 -10.11 8.17 -0.92
C GLU A 399 -9.87 7.20 -2.08
N ASP A 400 -10.38 5.97 -1.97
CA ASP A 400 -10.28 4.91 -2.97
C ASP A 400 -11.64 4.44 -3.50
N SER A 401 -12.69 5.25 -3.32
CA SER A 401 -14.10 4.92 -3.60
C SER A 401 -14.63 5.63 -4.86
N PHE A 402 -15.04 4.85 -5.86
CA PHE A 402 -15.68 5.33 -7.09
C PHE A 402 -17.17 5.03 -7.04
N SER A 403 -18.03 5.87 -7.60
CA SER A 403 -19.47 5.61 -7.57
C SER A 403 -19.89 4.56 -8.60
N LEU A 404 -20.60 3.53 -8.16
CA LEU A 404 -21.23 2.53 -9.04
C LEU A 404 -22.59 2.99 -9.56
N LEU A 405 -23.16 4.09 -9.03
CA LEU A 405 -24.50 4.57 -9.39
C LEU A 405 -24.70 4.77 -10.91
N PRO A 406 -23.74 5.30 -11.68
CA PRO A 406 -23.86 5.38 -13.14
C PRO A 406 -24.09 4.00 -13.79
N ILE A 407 -23.34 2.99 -13.36
CA ILE A 407 -23.48 1.61 -13.86
C ILE A 407 -24.87 1.08 -13.52
N LEU A 408 -25.33 1.29 -12.28
CA LEU A 408 -26.65 0.83 -11.82
C LEU A 408 -27.79 1.46 -12.62
N LYS A 409 -27.61 2.69 -13.13
CA LYS A 409 -28.55 3.39 -14.03
C LYS A 409 -28.42 2.96 -15.51
N GLY A 410 -27.56 2.00 -15.83
CA GLY A 410 -27.35 1.51 -17.18
C GLY A 410 -26.41 2.36 -18.04
N ILE A 411 -25.59 3.23 -17.43
CA ILE A 411 -24.61 4.03 -18.18
C ILE A 411 -23.40 3.15 -18.50
N ASP A 412 -23.21 2.86 -19.78
CA ASP A 412 -22.11 2.05 -20.29
C ASP A 412 -20.83 2.88 -20.49
N LYS A 413 -20.31 3.43 -19.39
CA LYS A 413 -19.00 4.08 -19.32
C LYS A 413 -18.25 3.58 -18.09
N PRO A 414 -16.96 3.19 -18.22
CA PRO A 414 -16.15 2.78 -17.07
C PRO A 414 -16.09 3.86 -15.99
N VAL A 415 -16.59 3.54 -14.78
CA VAL A 415 -16.48 4.45 -13.61
C VAL A 415 -15.15 4.30 -12.88
N ARG A 416 -14.55 3.10 -12.97
CA ARG A 416 -13.28 2.73 -12.36
C ARG A 416 -12.41 2.04 -13.41
N VAL A 417 -11.17 2.51 -13.56
CA VAL A 417 -10.20 1.90 -14.50
C VAL A 417 -9.03 1.21 -13.80
N HIS A 418 -8.89 1.38 -12.48
CA HIS A 418 -7.85 0.70 -11.71
C HIS A 418 -8.34 0.28 -10.33
N SER A 419 -7.72 -0.74 -9.75
CA SER A 419 -7.91 -1.16 -8.36
C SER A 419 -6.66 -1.81 -7.80
N VAL A 420 -6.51 -1.77 -6.48
CA VAL A 420 -5.43 -2.46 -5.76
C VAL A 420 -6.05 -3.51 -4.85
N SER A 421 -5.61 -4.76 -5.00
CA SER A 421 -5.99 -5.87 -4.12
C SER A 421 -4.74 -6.59 -3.63
N CYS A 422 -4.71 -6.97 -2.34
CA CYS A 422 -3.53 -7.54 -1.70
C CYS A 422 -3.69 -9.02 -1.31
N ALA A 423 -2.58 -9.76 -1.25
CA ALA A 423 -2.53 -11.02 -0.51
C ALA A 423 -2.53 -10.78 1.01
N ALA A 424 -2.72 -11.86 1.78
CA ALA A 424 -2.50 -11.85 3.23
C ALA A 424 -1.09 -11.40 3.64
N SER A 425 -0.07 -11.63 2.79
CA SER A 425 1.31 -11.17 3.03
C SER A 425 1.49 -9.65 2.84
N GLY A 426 0.45 -8.94 2.42
CA GLY A 426 0.49 -7.53 2.00
C GLY A 426 0.97 -7.33 0.57
N LEU A 427 1.36 -8.40 -0.15
CA LEU A 427 1.80 -8.32 -1.55
C LEU A 427 0.68 -7.72 -2.43
N PRO A 428 0.87 -6.55 -3.05
CA PRO A 428 -0.17 -5.89 -3.82
C PRO A 428 -0.23 -6.40 -5.26
N SER A 429 -1.43 -6.41 -5.82
CA SER A 429 -1.68 -6.39 -7.26
C SER A 429 -2.40 -5.12 -7.66
N LEU A 430 -1.99 -4.53 -8.78
CA LEU A 430 -2.67 -3.39 -9.41
C LEU A 430 -3.38 -3.90 -10.67
N ARG A 431 -4.69 -3.71 -10.73
CA ARG A 431 -5.51 -3.76 -11.94
C ARG A 431 -5.45 -2.39 -12.62
N ASP A 432 -5.19 -2.34 -13.93
CA ASP A 432 -5.28 -1.13 -14.77
C ASP A 432 -5.86 -1.49 -16.15
N GLY A 433 -7.14 -1.21 -16.34
CA GLY A 433 -7.93 -1.75 -17.44
C GLY A 433 -7.83 -3.27 -17.48
N LYS A 434 -7.50 -3.82 -18.65
CA LYS A 434 -7.30 -5.27 -18.84
C LYS A 434 -6.02 -5.85 -18.23
N TRP A 435 -5.09 -5.02 -17.78
CA TRP A 435 -3.82 -5.47 -17.24
C TRP A 435 -3.88 -5.66 -15.73
N LYS A 436 -3.20 -6.70 -15.23
CA LYS A 436 -2.97 -6.92 -13.80
C LYS A 436 -1.48 -7.12 -13.55
N LEU A 437 -0.91 -6.30 -12.68
CA LEU A 437 0.49 -6.38 -12.24
C LEU A 437 0.53 -6.89 -10.80
N ILE A 438 1.30 -7.95 -10.54
CA ILE A 438 1.60 -8.44 -9.19
C ILE A 438 3.06 -8.09 -8.87
N LEU A 439 3.29 -7.40 -7.75
CA LEU A 439 4.62 -6.88 -7.40
C LEU A 439 5.50 -7.92 -6.67
N GLY A 440 5.53 -9.15 -7.15
CA GLY A 440 6.33 -10.24 -6.60
C GLY A 440 6.52 -11.39 -7.60
N PRO A 441 7.48 -12.30 -7.33
CA PRO A 441 7.79 -13.41 -8.23
C PRO A 441 6.63 -14.41 -8.30
N ASP A 442 6.50 -15.10 -9.44
CA ASP A 442 5.60 -16.26 -9.53
C ASP A 442 6.25 -17.44 -8.79
N PRO A 443 5.64 -17.97 -7.70
CA PRO A 443 6.19 -19.11 -6.96
C PRO A 443 6.29 -20.39 -7.78
N LYS A 444 5.59 -20.48 -8.93
CA LYS A 444 5.65 -21.64 -9.84
C LYS A 444 6.72 -21.50 -10.95
N ALA A 445 7.37 -20.35 -11.08
CA ALA A 445 8.42 -20.15 -12.08
C ALA A 445 9.77 -20.70 -11.58
N PRO A 446 10.64 -21.27 -12.45
CA PRO A 446 12.03 -21.57 -12.12
C PRO A 446 12.73 -20.33 -11.58
N GLN A 447 13.65 -20.49 -10.61
CA GLN A 447 14.28 -19.35 -9.92
C GLN A 447 14.84 -18.30 -10.89
N GLY A 448 14.43 -17.04 -10.68
CA GLY A 448 14.85 -15.88 -11.46
C GLY A 448 13.67 -15.19 -12.15
N GLY A 449 12.93 -14.35 -11.42
CA GLY A 449 11.84 -13.54 -12.00
C GLY A 449 11.47 -12.36 -11.11
N GLY A 450 11.25 -11.18 -11.73
CA GLY A 450 10.85 -9.94 -11.06
C GLY A 450 9.35 -9.88 -10.76
N PHE A 451 8.59 -9.21 -11.61
CA PHE A 451 7.15 -8.99 -11.44
C PHE A 451 6.31 -9.97 -12.27
N GLN A 452 5.01 -10.07 -12.00
CA GLN A 452 4.07 -10.80 -12.86
C GLN A 452 3.09 -9.83 -13.53
N LEU A 453 2.86 -9.99 -14.83
CA LEU A 453 1.91 -9.18 -15.59
C LEU A 453 0.97 -10.09 -16.38
N TYR A 454 -0.33 -9.89 -16.26
CA TYR A 454 -1.36 -10.66 -16.96
C TYR A 454 -2.33 -9.73 -17.71
N ASN A 455 -2.83 -10.20 -18.85
CA ASN A 455 -3.95 -9.58 -19.56
C ASN A 455 -5.22 -10.40 -19.29
N LEU A 456 -6.11 -9.91 -18.43
CA LEU A 456 -7.25 -10.71 -17.94
C LEU A 456 -8.41 -10.83 -18.95
N GLU A 457 -8.40 -10.07 -20.06
CA GLU A 457 -9.36 -10.30 -21.15
C GLU A 457 -9.04 -11.60 -21.91
N GLU A 458 -7.75 -11.91 -22.04
CA GLU A 458 -7.24 -13.08 -22.77
C GLU A 458 -6.92 -14.26 -21.84
N ASP A 459 -6.54 -13.97 -20.59
CA ASP A 459 -6.05 -14.93 -19.61
C ASP A 459 -6.58 -14.60 -18.21
N ILE A 460 -7.87 -14.81 -18.00
CA ILE A 460 -8.53 -14.64 -16.70
C ILE A 460 -8.02 -15.61 -15.62
N GLY A 461 -7.37 -16.70 -16.05
CA GLY A 461 -6.78 -17.72 -15.19
C GLY A 461 -5.33 -17.43 -14.78
N GLU A 462 -4.76 -16.28 -15.21
CA GLU A 462 -3.40 -15.85 -14.84
C GLU A 462 -2.34 -16.96 -15.08
N ALA A 463 -2.46 -17.67 -16.21
CA ALA A 463 -1.61 -18.78 -16.57
C ALA A 463 -0.30 -18.33 -17.24
N ARG A 464 -0.31 -17.20 -17.95
CA ARG A 464 0.82 -16.73 -18.77
C ARG A 464 1.36 -15.39 -18.30
N ASN A 465 2.50 -15.40 -17.62
CA ASN A 465 3.20 -14.17 -17.23
C ASN A 465 3.78 -13.46 -18.48
N LEU A 466 3.44 -12.18 -18.64
CA LEU A 466 3.83 -11.31 -19.75
C LEU A 466 4.83 -10.23 -19.34
N ALA A 467 5.32 -10.21 -18.10
CA ALA A 467 6.15 -9.13 -17.57
C ALA A 467 7.41 -8.86 -18.42
N ASP A 468 8.15 -9.91 -18.79
CA ASP A 468 9.39 -9.80 -19.58
C ASP A 468 9.13 -9.34 -21.02
N ARG A 469 7.91 -9.54 -21.53
CA ARG A 469 7.50 -9.13 -22.89
C ARG A 469 6.98 -7.70 -22.94
N HIS A 470 6.61 -7.13 -21.79
CA HIS A 470 6.04 -5.78 -21.71
C HIS A 470 6.66 -4.95 -20.56
N PRO A 471 7.98 -4.72 -20.56
CA PRO A 471 8.66 -3.99 -19.49
C PRO A 471 8.12 -2.55 -19.31
N ASP A 472 7.72 -1.88 -20.38
CA ASP A 472 7.14 -0.54 -20.33
C ASP A 472 5.79 -0.52 -19.61
N ARG A 473 4.96 -1.55 -19.83
CA ARG A 473 3.66 -1.71 -19.14
C ARG A 473 3.87 -1.94 -17.65
N VAL A 474 4.85 -2.78 -17.30
CA VAL A 474 5.25 -3.01 -15.91
C VAL A 474 5.72 -1.71 -15.27
N ALA A 475 6.58 -0.93 -15.93
CA ALA A 475 7.06 0.35 -15.42
C ALA A 475 5.92 1.36 -15.21
N ALA A 476 5.01 1.51 -16.18
CA ALA A 476 3.87 2.41 -16.10
C ALA A 476 2.91 2.05 -14.94
N MET A 477 2.59 0.77 -14.79
CA MET A 477 1.72 0.28 -13.71
C MET A 477 2.38 0.44 -12.33
N ARG A 478 3.70 0.24 -12.22
CA ARG A 478 4.43 0.54 -10.98
C ARG A 478 4.37 2.02 -10.63
N GLN A 479 4.57 2.90 -11.62
CA GLN A 479 4.46 4.34 -11.40
C GLN A 479 3.04 4.76 -10.99
N ARG A 480 2.01 4.12 -11.54
CA ARG A 480 0.62 4.33 -11.11
C ARG A 480 0.40 3.91 -9.66
N LEU A 481 0.88 2.73 -9.27
CA LEU A 481 0.79 2.31 -7.87
C LEU A 481 1.53 3.28 -6.94
N GLU A 482 2.73 3.73 -7.32
CA GLU A 482 3.47 4.73 -6.56
C GLU A 482 2.64 6.02 -6.38
N THR A 483 2.03 6.49 -7.46
CA THR A 483 1.16 7.68 -7.45
C THR A 483 -0.03 7.51 -6.50
N ILE A 484 -0.74 6.37 -6.57
CA ILE A 484 -1.87 6.05 -5.67
C ILE A 484 -1.44 6.09 -4.19
N ILE A 485 -0.20 5.69 -3.92
CA ILE A 485 0.32 5.70 -2.57
C ILE A 485 0.76 7.11 -2.15
N THR A 486 1.52 7.84 -3.00
CA THR A 486 2.06 9.17 -2.66
C THR A 486 0.97 10.23 -2.59
N GLU A 487 -0.07 10.13 -3.41
CA GLU A 487 -1.22 11.02 -3.39
C GLU A 487 -2.17 10.71 -2.23
N GLY A 488 -1.99 9.59 -1.53
CA GLY A 488 -2.84 9.20 -0.40
C GLY A 488 -4.26 8.81 -0.82
N ARG A 489 -4.54 8.73 -2.12
CA ARG A 489 -5.84 8.42 -2.70
C ARG A 489 -5.68 7.81 -4.09
N SER A 490 -6.71 7.13 -4.58
CA SER A 490 -6.78 6.65 -5.96
C SER A 490 -7.87 7.37 -6.76
N THR A 491 -8.71 8.15 -6.10
CA THR A 491 -9.69 9.07 -6.70
C THR A 491 -9.06 10.41 -7.08
N PRO A 492 -9.63 11.17 -8.03
CA PRO A 492 -9.28 12.58 -8.22
C PRO A 492 -9.57 13.40 -6.95
N GLY A 493 -8.72 14.38 -6.65
CA GLY A 493 -8.91 15.30 -5.52
C GLY A 493 -7.61 15.73 -4.87
N ALA A 494 -7.69 16.47 -3.76
CA ALA A 494 -6.51 16.94 -3.05
C ALA A 494 -5.72 15.78 -2.43
N ARG A 495 -4.39 15.87 -2.48
CA ARG A 495 -3.48 14.89 -1.86
C ARG A 495 -3.81 14.65 -0.39
N GLN A 496 -3.87 13.37 0.01
CA GLN A 496 -4.15 12.93 1.38
C GLN A 496 -2.91 12.30 2.04
N LYS A 497 -2.91 12.20 3.37
CA LYS A 497 -1.86 11.52 4.14
C LYS A 497 -2.25 10.06 4.43
N ASN A 498 -1.28 9.15 4.28
CA ASN A 498 -1.39 7.78 4.80
C ASN A 498 -1.09 7.79 6.32
N ASP A 499 -1.80 6.99 7.10
CA ASP A 499 -1.68 6.97 8.56
C ASP A 499 -0.29 6.47 8.99
N VAL A 500 0.24 5.55 8.19
CA VAL A 500 1.60 5.02 8.31
C VAL A 500 2.33 5.13 6.98
N ARG A 501 3.65 4.93 7.04
CA ARG A 501 4.41 4.73 5.82
C ARG A 501 4.02 3.40 5.17
N VAL A 502 3.54 3.48 3.94
CA VAL A 502 3.13 2.31 3.16
C VAL A 502 4.36 1.56 2.62
N LYS A 503 4.37 0.24 2.81
CA LYS A 503 5.40 -0.69 2.34
C LYS A 503 5.44 -0.70 0.81
N ARG A 504 6.65 -0.70 0.22
CA ARG A 504 6.87 -0.74 -1.23
C ARG A 504 7.34 -2.10 -1.69
N TYR A 505 7.05 -2.43 -2.95
CA TYR A 505 7.33 -3.72 -3.56
C TYR A 505 8.15 -3.59 -4.87
N PRO A 506 9.13 -4.48 -5.15
CA PRO A 506 9.62 -5.50 -4.23
C PRO A 506 10.12 -4.81 -2.97
N ALA A 507 9.99 -5.48 -1.82
CA ALA A 507 10.61 -4.95 -0.61
C ALA A 507 12.06 -4.66 -0.99
N ALA A 508 12.55 -3.45 -0.70
CA ALA A 508 13.98 -3.24 -0.75
C ALA A 508 14.59 -4.37 0.07
N ALA A 509 15.75 -4.90 -0.34
CA ALA A 509 16.50 -5.77 0.54
C ALA A 509 16.80 -4.95 1.80
N GLU A 510 15.93 -5.06 2.81
CA GLU A 510 16.08 -4.44 4.10
C GLU A 510 17.18 -5.24 4.78
N GLY A 511 18.42 -4.98 4.36
CA GLY A 511 19.56 -5.27 5.21
C GLY A 511 19.30 -4.59 6.55
N LYS A 512 19.60 -5.28 7.64
CA LYS A 512 19.58 -4.65 8.97
C LYS A 512 20.35 -3.33 8.89
N PRO A 513 19.86 -2.26 9.53
CA PRO A 513 20.60 -1.02 9.57
C PRO A 513 22.04 -1.29 10.04
N VAL A 514 23.00 -0.86 9.25
CA VAL A 514 24.42 -1.04 9.50
C VAL A 514 24.89 0.13 10.36
N SER A 515 25.62 -0.16 11.44
CA SER A 515 26.23 0.90 12.27
C SER A 515 27.25 1.69 11.46
N ALA A 516 27.43 2.97 11.80
CA ALA A 516 28.50 3.80 11.23
C ALA A 516 29.89 3.17 11.44
N ASP A 517 30.09 2.44 12.54
CA ASP A 517 31.35 1.77 12.89
C ASP A 517 31.70 0.59 11.96
N ALA A 518 30.77 0.16 11.11
CA ALA A 518 31.05 -0.87 10.10
C ALA A 518 31.94 -0.38 8.96
N PHE A 519 32.14 0.94 8.84
CA PHE A 519 32.94 1.58 7.80
C PHE A 519 34.24 2.13 8.38
N ASP A 520 35.35 1.73 7.81
CA ASP A 520 36.69 2.06 8.31
C ASP A 520 37.18 3.39 7.67
N PRO A 521 37.30 4.49 8.43
CA PRO A 521 37.72 5.78 7.88
C PRO A 521 39.15 5.78 7.33
N ASP A 522 39.99 4.82 7.73
CA ASP A 522 41.39 4.75 7.33
C ASP A 522 41.62 3.79 6.15
N LYS A 523 40.60 3.00 5.77
CA LYS A 523 40.68 2.04 4.66
C LYS A 523 40.47 2.69 3.29
N PRO A 524 41.52 2.83 2.45
CA PRO A 524 41.37 3.34 1.09
C PRO A 524 40.67 2.34 0.18
N GLY A 525 40.04 2.85 -0.88
CA GLY A 525 39.51 2.06 -1.98
C GLY A 525 40.61 1.56 -2.91
N LYS A 526 40.24 0.91 -4.02
CA LYS A 526 41.17 0.54 -5.08
C LYS A 526 41.77 1.81 -5.69
N LEU A 527 43.09 1.97 -5.56
CA LEU A 527 43.79 3.15 -6.03
C LEU A 527 44.01 3.08 -7.54
N LEU A 528 43.53 4.09 -8.28
CA LEU A 528 43.68 4.21 -9.72
C LEU A 528 44.26 5.59 -10.05
N THR A 529 45.31 5.62 -10.89
CA THR A 529 45.89 6.87 -11.38
C THR A 529 45.07 7.37 -12.57
N TYR A 530 44.55 8.61 -12.46
CA TYR A 530 43.76 9.22 -13.53
C TYR A 530 44.56 10.16 -14.41
N LYS A 531 45.67 10.73 -13.90
CA LYS A 531 46.68 11.45 -14.70
C LYS A 531 47.97 11.71 -13.91
N GLU A 532 48.97 12.28 -14.55
CA GLU A 532 50.11 12.93 -13.89
C GLU A 532 50.01 14.45 -14.00
N SER A 533 50.28 15.17 -12.91
CA SER A 533 50.10 16.63 -12.89
C SER A 533 51.04 17.26 -11.86
N GLY A 534 51.85 18.24 -12.29
CA GLY A 534 52.85 18.89 -11.43
C GLY A 534 53.92 17.91 -10.91
N GLY A 535 54.36 16.98 -11.76
CA GLY A 535 55.39 15.98 -11.44
C GLY A 535 54.96 14.91 -10.41
N LYS A 536 53.66 14.79 -10.15
CA LYS A 536 53.12 13.79 -9.20
C LYS A 536 51.91 13.07 -9.82
N PRO A 537 51.72 11.78 -9.54
CA PRO A 537 50.52 11.06 -9.95
C PRO A 537 49.29 11.63 -9.23
N ARG A 538 48.19 11.72 -9.96
CA ARG A 538 46.88 12.07 -9.44
C ARG A 538 46.00 10.83 -9.48
N GLN A 539 45.40 10.53 -8.33
CA GLN A 539 44.82 9.24 -8.03
C GLN A 539 43.42 9.39 -7.45
N MET A 540 42.60 8.38 -7.70
CA MET A 540 41.30 8.20 -7.06
C MET A 540 41.25 6.86 -6.33
N GLU A 541 40.61 6.86 -5.18
CA GLU A 541 40.26 5.66 -4.42
C GLU A 541 38.86 5.22 -4.87
N VAL A 542 38.73 4.04 -5.49
CA VAL A 542 37.47 3.52 -6.03
C VAL A 542 36.95 2.35 -5.19
N TYR A 543 35.69 2.44 -4.79
CA TYR A 543 34.96 1.48 -3.99
C TYR A 543 33.87 0.84 -4.85
N PHE A 544 33.78 -0.48 -4.78
CA PHE A 544 32.86 -1.27 -5.60
C PHE A 544 31.77 -1.91 -4.73
N PRO A 545 30.55 -2.10 -5.28
CA PRO A 545 29.53 -2.91 -4.63
C PRO A 545 30.01 -4.32 -4.29
N GLN A 546 29.41 -4.93 -3.27
CA GLN A 546 29.67 -6.33 -2.97
C GLN A 546 29.26 -7.22 -4.15
N GLY A 547 30.16 -8.09 -4.61
CA GLY A 547 29.91 -8.97 -5.76
C GLY A 547 29.87 -8.24 -7.11
N HIS A 548 30.42 -7.03 -7.19
CA HIS A 548 30.41 -6.22 -8.41
C HIS A 548 31.12 -6.91 -9.58
N ASP A 549 30.45 -6.93 -10.73
CA ASP A 549 30.94 -7.51 -11.98
C ASP A 549 30.60 -6.54 -13.13
N ALA A 550 31.64 -5.88 -13.66
CA ALA A 550 31.49 -4.86 -14.70
C ALA A 550 30.94 -5.40 -16.03
N GLY A 551 30.99 -6.73 -16.25
CA GLY A 551 30.47 -7.40 -17.44
C GLY A 551 28.99 -7.76 -17.36
N LYS A 552 28.39 -7.81 -16.16
CA LYS A 552 27.00 -8.27 -15.96
C LYS A 552 25.97 -7.15 -15.84
N ALA A 553 26.31 -6.07 -15.16
CA ALA A 553 25.38 -4.96 -14.95
C ALA A 553 26.12 -3.62 -14.84
N LYS A 554 25.53 -2.56 -15.39
CA LYS A 554 25.98 -1.19 -15.16
C LYS A 554 25.23 -0.59 -13.99
N VAL A 555 25.96 -0.02 -13.03
CA VAL A 555 25.41 0.63 -11.84
C VAL A 555 25.69 2.14 -11.86
N PRO A 556 24.99 2.95 -11.06
CA PRO A 556 25.30 4.37 -10.97
C PRO A 556 26.67 4.62 -10.32
N GLY A 557 27.29 5.75 -10.67
CA GLY A 557 28.59 6.16 -10.15
C GLY A 557 28.49 7.43 -9.30
N VAL A 558 29.42 7.59 -8.36
CA VAL A 558 29.61 8.85 -7.62
C VAL A 558 31.09 9.18 -7.48
N ILE A 559 31.48 10.43 -7.71
CA ILE A 559 32.85 10.93 -7.48
C ILE A 559 32.83 12.17 -6.56
N LEU A 560 33.50 12.07 -5.41
CA LEU A 560 33.53 13.09 -4.37
C LEU A 560 34.92 13.73 -4.25
N PHE A 561 34.95 15.05 -4.10
CA PHE A 561 36.17 15.83 -3.94
C PHE A 561 36.29 16.35 -2.51
N HIS A 562 37.42 16.06 -1.86
CA HIS A 562 37.68 16.51 -0.50
C HIS A 562 37.85 18.03 -0.40
N GLY A 563 37.71 18.59 0.80
CA GLY A 563 37.97 20.00 1.12
C GLY A 563 39.40 20.23 1.61
N GLY A 564 39.63 21.39 2.24
CA GLY A 564 40.89 21.78 2.87
C GLY A 564 41.51 23.08 2.34
N GLY A 565 40.66 24.06 2.02
CA GLY A 565 41.10 25.45 1.81
C GLY A 565 42.08 25.64 0.65
N TRP A 566 41.93 24.88 -0.44
CA TRP A 566 42.71 24.99 -1.68
C TRP A 566 44.20 24.63 -1.58
N SER A 567 44.68 24.32 -0.38
CA SER A 567 46.11 24.10 -0.11
C SER A 567 46.39 22.83 0.70
N GLY A 568 45.35 22.13 1.19
CA GLY A 568 45.48 20.91 1.98
C GLY A 568 44.20 20.06 1.96
N GLY A 569 44.22 18.94 2.68
CA GLY A 569 43.15 17.94 2.71
C GLY A 569 43.55 16.61 2.09
N THR A 570 42.70 15.60 2.20
CA THR A 570 42.97 14.26 1.65
C THR A 570 41.68 13.59 1.15
N PRO A 571 41.78 12.64 0.20
CA PRO A 571 40.63 11.81 -0.21
C PRO A 571 39.96 11.08 0.96
N GLY A 572 40.70 10.90 2.07
CA GLY A 572 40.27 10.37 3.36
C GLY A 572 38.93 10.92 3.86
N GLN A 573 38.65 12.19 3.61
CA GLN A 573 37.41 12.85 4.06
C GLN A 573 36.13 12.10 3.66
N PHE A 574 36.12 11.46 2.48
CA PHE A 574 34.94 10.81 1.94
C PHE A 574 35.00 9.27 1.93
N ARG A 575 35.99 8.65 2.59
CA ARG A 575 36.11 7.18 2.58
C ARG A 575 34.89 6.47 3.16
N VAL A 576 34.38 6.94 4.30
CA VAL A 576 33.15 6.39 4.91
C VAL A 576 31.94 6.58 3.98
N ALA A 577 31.81 7.75 3.35
CA ALA A 577 30.75 8.03 2.39
C ALA A 577 30.83 7.07 1.18
N CYS A 578 32.02 6.87 0.63
CA CYS A 578 32.23 5.98 -0.51
C CYS A 578 32.00 4.51 -0.15
N GLN A 579 32.45 4.04 1.02
CA GLN A 579 32.18 2.67 1.49
C GLN A 579 30.68 2.43 1.67
N TYR A 580 29.98 3.38 2.30
CA TYR A 580 28.54 3.31 2.48
C TYR A 580 27.81 3.29 1.13
N LEU A 581 28.08 4.24 0.24
CA LEU A 581 27.43 4.28 -1.07
C LEU A 581 27.76 3.05 -1.93
N ALA A 582 28.96 2.48 -1.78
CA ALA A 582 29.32 1.22 -2.42
C ALA A 582 28.51 0.03 -1.86
N SER A 583 28.34 -0.05 -0.54
CA SER A 583 27.45 -1.04 0.09
C SER A 583 25.99 -0.90 -0.36
N ARG A 584 25.60 0.29 -0.83
CA ARG A 584 24.27 0.59 -1.38
C ARG A 584 24.13 0.29 -2.87
N GLY A 585 25.20 -0.13 -3.54
CA GLY A 585 25.19 -0.56 -4.93
C GLY A 585 25.74 0.43 -5.94
N LEU A 586 26.43 1.51 -5.52
CA LEU A 586 27.14 2.41 -6.44
C LEU A 586 28.60 2.02 -6.59
N VAL A 587 29.21 2.39 -7.71
CA VAL A 587 30.67 2.56 -7.72
C VAL A 587 30.98 3.96 -7.21
N ALA A 588 31.67 4.05 -6.08
CA ALA A 588 31.96 5.33 -5.42
C ALA A 588 33.46 5.64 -5.48
N ALA A 589 33.81 6.89 -5.76
CA ALA A 589 35.20 7.33 -5.85
C ALA A 589 35.43 8.61 -5.04
N THR A 590 36.63 8.74 -4.47
CA THR A 590 37.16 10.00 -3.92
C THR A 590 38.53 10.26 -4.54
N ALA A 591 38.77 11.48 -5.01
CA ALA A 591 39.95 11.81 -5.82
C ALA A 591 40.81 12.89 -5.16
N ASN A 592 42.14 12.72 -5.25
CA ASN A 592 43.07 13.81 -4.98
C ASN A 592 43.17 14.71 -6.23
N TYR A 593 43.62 15.95 -6.03
CA TYR A 593 43.88 16.91 -7.10
C TYR A 593 45.06 17.80 -6.69
N ARG A 594 45.62 18.57 -7.62
CA ARG A 594 46.77 19.43 -7.32
C ARG A 594 46.39 20.52 -6.33
N MET A 595 46.96 20.42 -5.14
CA MET A 595 46.91 21.48 -4.13
C MET A 595 48.31 22.05 -3.99
N LEU A 596 48.39 23.37 -4.05
CA LEU A 596 49.65 24.10 -4.05
C LEU A 596 49.83 24.80 -2.70
N SER A 597 50.99 24.62 -2.09
CA SER A 597 51.46 25.45 -0.98
C SER A 597 51.51 26.92 -1.39
N ALA A 598 51.62 27.82 -0.41
CA ALA A 598 51.79 29.26 -0.70
C ALA A 598 53.02 29.50 -1.61
N LYS A 599 54.12 28.77 -1.36
CA LYS A 599 55.35 28.84 -2.16
C LYS A 599 55.14 28.36 -3.59
N GLU A 600 54.50 27.20 -3.78
CA GLU A 600 54.23 26.66 -5.12
C GLU A 600 53.25 27.54 -5.91
N ALA A 601 52.28 28.15 -5.24
CA ALA A 601 51.33 29.06 -5.88
C ALA A 601 51.96 30.40 -6.29
N ALA A 602 52.91 30.91 -5.52
CA ALA A 602 53.65 32.11 -5.89
C ALA A 602 54.55 31.89 -7.13
N ALA A 603 54.88 30.63 -7.43
CA ALA A 603 55.67 30.24 -8.60
C ALA A 603 54.81 29.92 -9.83
N LEU A 604 53.49 30.11 -9.76
CA LEU A 604 52.61 29.90 -10.92
C LEU A 604 52.82 31.00 -11.97
N PRO A 605 52.65 30.69 -13.27
CA PRO A 605 52.64 31.69 -14.34
C PRO A 605 51.60 32.80 -14.10
N PRO A 606 51.81 34.02 -14.62
CA PRO A 606 50.81 35.08 -14.55
C PRO A 606 49.44 34.62 -15.07
N GLY A 607 48.39 34.83 -14.27
CA GLY A 607 47.02 34.41 -14.59
C GLY A 607 46.65 33.00 -14.15
N GLU A 608 47.58 32.20 -13.64
CA GLU A 608 47.29 30.90 -13.02
C GLU A 608 47.04 31.05 -11.51
N THR A 609 46.09 30.28 -10.98
CA THR A 609 45.74 30.33 -9.54
C THR A 609 45.63 28.93 -8.94
N LYS A 610 45.73 28.84 -7.60
CA LYS A 610 45.51 27.58 -6.88
C LYS A 610 44.16 26.95 -7.23
N LYS A 611 43.09 27.77 -7.30
CA LYS A 611 41.73 27.32 -7.59
C LYS A 611 41.64 26.74 -9.01
N ARG A 612 42.20 27.42 -10.00
CA ARG A 612 42.26 26.95 -11.40
C ARG A 612 42.93 25.59 -11.51
N ALA A 613 44.10 25.41 -10.87
CA ALA A 613 44.81 24.13 -10.85
C ALA A 613 43.97 22.98 -10.24
N CYS A 614 43.27 23.24 -9.12
CA CYS A 614 42.36 22.26 -8.52
C CYS A 614 41.21 21.87 -9.46
N ILE A 615 40.60 22.87 -10.13
CA ILE A 615 39.45 22.66 -11.03
C ILE A 615 39.86 21.87 -12.27
N ILE A 616 41.02 22.17 -12.87
CA ILE A 616 41.56 21.43 -14.01
C ILE A 616 41.72 19.94 -13.66
N ASP A 617 42.34 19.63 -12.52
CA ASP A 617 42.59 18.26 -12.09
C ASP A 617 41.29 17.50 -11.75
N ALA A 618 40.33 18.14 -11.06
CA ALA A 618 39.03 17.53 -10.80
C ALA A 618 38.22 17.28 -12.07
N LYS A 619 38.30 18.18 -13.05
CA LYS A 619 37.70 17.99 -14.36
C LYS A 619 38.29 16.78 -15.07
N SER A 620 39.61 16.64 -15.07
CA SER A 620 40.29 15.43 -15.57
C SER A 620 39.81 14.16 -14.86
N ALA A 621 39.63 14.20 -13.54
CA ALA A 621 39.15 13.05 -12.78
C ALA A 621 37.72 12.62 -13.19
N ILE A 622 36.81 13.58 -13.40
CA ILE A 622 35.45 13.30 -13.88
C ILE A 622 35.49 12.68 -15.28
N ARG A 623 36.25 13.28 -16.20
CA ARG A 623 36.40 12.75 -17.57
C ARG A 623 36.97 11.35 -17.58
N TRP A 624 38.01 11.12 -16.77
CA TRP A 624 38.63 9.81 -16.66
C TRP A 624 37.62 8.79 -16.12
N PHE A 625 36.87 9.11 -15.07
CA PHE A 625 35.86 8.23 -14.49
C PHE A 625 34.76 7.87 -15.50
N LYS A 626 34.32 8.84 -16.32
CA LYS A 626 33.37 8.60 -17.42
C LYS A 626 33.96 7.76 -18.55
N ALA A 627 35.17 8.08 -19.00
CA ALA A 627 35.84 7.34 -20.07
C ALA A 627 36.10 5.87 -19.71
N HIS A 628 36.30 5.59 -18.42
CA HIS A 628 36.53 4.23 -17.89
C HIS A 628 35.27 3.58 -17.32
N ALA A 629 34.09 4.20 -17.46
CA ALA A 629 32.84 3.69 -16.90
C ALA A 629 32.53 2.25 -17.33
N GLY A 630 32.85 1.90 -18.58
CA GLY A 630 32.72 0.53 -19.10
C GLY A 630 33.49 -0.49 -18.26
N GLN A 631 34.76 -0.20 -17.97
CA GLN A 631 35.67 -1.06 -17.17
C GLN A 631 35.28 -1.09 -15.70
N LEU A 632 34.77 0.03 -15.19
CA LEU A 632 34.32 0.15 -13.80
C LEU A 632 32.93 -0.44 -13.58
N GLY A 633 32.19 -0.82 -14.63
CA GLY A 633 30.80 -1.26 -14.49
C GLY A 633 29.83 -0.12 -14.16
N VAL A 634 30.17 1.10 -14.54
CA VAL A 634 29.37 2.32 -14.30
C VAL A 634 28.57 2.68 -15.54
N ASP A 635 27.35 3.17 -15.35
CA ASP A 635 26.59 3.84 -16.40
C ASP A 635 27.05 5.31 -16.52
N PRO A 636 27.69 5.72 -17.64
CA PRO A 636 28.26 7.06 -17.80
C PRO A 636 27.20 8.18 -17.81
N SER A 637 25.92 7.85 -18.04
CA SER A 637 24.81 8.81 -17.96
C SER A 637 24.30 9.00 -16.52
N ARG A 638 24.74 8.14 -15.59
CA ARG A 638 24.28 8.09 -14.21
C ARG A 638 25.43 8.28 -13.23
N ILE A 639 26.15 9.38 -13.39
CA ILE A 639 27.24 9.79 -12.50
C ILE A 639 26.85 11.03 -11.73
N VAL A 640 27.01 10.96 -10.41
CA VAL A 640 26.85 12.08 -9.48
C VAL A 640 28.23 12.60 -9.09
N THR A 641 28.37 13.90 -8.91
CA THR A 641 29.58 14.47 -8.31
C THR A 641 29.26 15.24 -7.03
N GLY A 642 30.28 15.58 -6.26
CA GLY A 642 30.09 16.27 -5.01
C GLY A 642 31.40 16.59 -4.32
N GLY A 643 31.31 17.21 -3.16
CA GLY A 643 32.49 17.51 -2.38
C GLY A 643 32.21 18.36 -1.16
N GLY A 644 33.24 18.46 -0.32
CA GLY A 644 33.20 19.20 0.95
C GLY A 644 33.95 20.52 0.84
N SER A 645 33.39 21.62 1.34
CA SER A 645 34.10 22.92 1.39
C SER A 645 34.64 23.34 0.00
N ALA A 646 35.95 23.57 -0.13
CA ALA A 646 36.63 23.82 -1.41
C ALA A 646 36.35 22.74 -2.47
N GLY A 647 36.25 21.46 -2.09
CA GLY A 647 35.91 20.37 -2.98
C GLY A 647 34.50 20.48 -3.56
N GLY A 648 33.54 21.01 -2.79
CA GLY A 648 32.19 21.30 -3.29
C GLY A 648 32.19 22.41 -4.34
N HIS A 649 33.05 23.41 -4.17
CA HIS A 649 33.23 24.47 -5.17
C HIS A 649 33.88 23.95 -6.45
N ILE A 650 34.90 23.11 -6.31
CA ILE A 650 35.57 22.43 -7.43
C ILE A 650 34.57 21.54 -8.20
N ALA A 651 33.77 20.74 -7.49
CA ALA A 651 32.81 19.82 -8.11
C ALA A 651 31.81 20.55 -9.02
N VAL A 652 31.31 21.72 -8.60
CA VAL A 652 30.41 22.53 -9.44
C VAL A 652 31.17 23.06 -10.65
N LEU A 653 32.28 23.76 -10.47
CA LEU A 653 33.01 24.39 -11.58
C LEU A 653 33.62 23.41 -12.58
N ALA A 654 34.06 22.23 -12.12
CA ALA A 654 34.55 21.18 -13.01
C ALA A 654 33.49 20.70 -14.00
N THR A 655 32.20 20.87 -13.68
CA THR A 655 31.08 20.48 -14.55
C THR A 655 30.41 21.64 -15.28
N THR A 656 30.59 22.87 -14.80
CA THR A 656 29.90 24.06 -15.34
C THR A 656 30.78 24.99 -16.15
N ASN A 657 32.04 25.21 -15.76
CA ASN A 657 32.95 26.09 -16.49
C ASN A 657 33.39 25.39 -17.81
N PRO A 658 33.18 25.99 -19.00
CA PRO A 658 33.63 25.42 -20.27
C PRO A 658 35.16 25.49 -20.50
N GLY A 659 35.86 26.43 -19.87
CA GLY A 659 37.32 26.60 -19.84
C GLY A 659 38.03 25.67 -18.85
N LEU A 660 39.23 26.02 -18.40
CA LEU A 660 40.03 25.23 -17.42
C LEU A 660 40.11 23.73 -17.76
N ASN A 661 40.44 23.41 -19.02
CA ASN A 661 40.61 22.03 -19.48
C ASN A 661 42.09 21.67 -19.51
N ASP A 662 42.42 20.45 -19.12
CA ASP A 662 43.74 19.90 -19.41
C ASP A 662 43.78 19.46 -20.89
N PRO A 663 44.73 19.93 -21.71
CA PRO A 663 44.85 19.52 -23.10
C PRO A 663 45.06 18.01 -23.29
N GLN A 664 45.55 17.31 -22.25
CA GLN A 664 45.80 15.87 -22.26
C GLN A 664 44.57 15.04 -21.89
N ASP A 665 43.46 15.68 -21.48
CA ASP A 665 42.25 14.96 -21.11
C ASP A 665 41.65 14.17 -22.28
N PRO A 666 41.04 12.99 -22.02
CA PRO A 666 40.35 12.24 -23.05
C PRO A 666 39.17 13.06 -23.61
N LYS A 667 39.26 13.42 -24.90
CA LYS A 667 38.25 14.21 -25.61
C LYS A 667 36.91 13.49 -25.82
N SER A 668 36.86 12.18 -25.56
CA SER A 668 35.69 11.32 -25.75
C SER A 668 34.67 11.41 -24.59
N ALA A 669 35.02 12.02 -23.46
CA ALA A 669 34.16 12.12 -22.30
C ALA A 669 33.87 13.59 -21.94
N ASP A 670 32.59 13.94 -21.83
CA ASP A 670 32.16 15.22 -21.27
C ASP A 670 32.29 15.23 -19.73
N VAL A 671 31.84 16.33 -19.12
CA VAL A 671 31.83 16.52 -17.66
C VAL A 671 30.40 16.64 -17.12
N SER A 672 29.40 16.21 -17.90
CA SER A 672 28.01 16.27 -17.46
C SER A 672 27.77 15.28 -16.32
N VAL A 673 26.88 15.63 -15.40
CA VAL A 673 26.53 14.79 -14.24
C VAL A 673 25.02 14.78 -14.06
N ALA A 674 24.53 13.76 -13.37
CA ALA A 674 23.11 13.54 -13.12
C ALA A 674 22.66 14.03 -11.73
N GLY A 675 23.59 14.53 -10.90
CA GLY A 675 23.27 15.18 -9.64
C GLY A 675 24.50 15.69 -8.89
N TYR A 676 24.26 16.47 -7.83
CA TYR A 676 25.28 17.01 -6.94
C TYR A 676 25.03 16.66 -5.46
N LEU A 677 26.08 16.19 -4.77
CA LEU A 677 26.12 16.02 -3.30
C LEU A 677 27.09 17.05 -2.70
N LEU A 678 26.58 18.18 -2.22
CA LEU A 678 27.41 19.30 -1.78
C LEU A 678 27.41 19.40 -0.25
N PHE A 679 28.58 19.24 0.35
CA PHE A 679 28.76 19.42 1.78
C PHE A 679 29.40 20.78 1.98
N ASN A 680 28.64 21.73 2.54
CA ASN A 680 29.03 23.12 2.81
C ASN A 680 30.02 23.73 1.79
N PRO A 681 29.64 23.83 0.50
CA PRO A 681 30.52 24.34 -0.54
C PRO A 681 31.02 25.76 -0.22
N ALA A 682 32.33 25.98 -0.36
CA ALA A 682 33.01 27.22 0.01
C ALA A 682 33.04 28.22 -1.15
N PHE A 683 31.92 28.93 -1.37
CA PHE A 683 31.84 30.00 -2.36
C PHE A 683 32.24 31.34 -1.76
N SER A 684 33.29 31.98 -2.30
CA SER A 684 33.80 33.24 -1.79
C SER A 684 33.26 34.44 -2.58
N PRO A 685 32.90 35.54 -1.92
CA PRO A 685 32.61 36.81 -2.60
C PRO A 685 33.79 37.33 -3.45
N ASP A 686 35.02 36.97 -3.09
CA ASP A 686 36.23 37.37 -3.81
C ASP A 686 36.41 36.63 -5.14
N ASP A 687 35.66 35.55 -5.38
CA ASP A 687 35.74 34.79 -6.62
C ASP A 687 35.35 35.63 -7.83
N LYS A 688 34.57 36.71 -7.63
CA LYS A 688 34.23 37.69 -8.67
C LYS A 688 35.45 38.31 -9.38
N ASN A 689 36.61 38.29 -8.71
CA ASN A 689 37.87 38.86 -9.22
C ASN A 689 38.59 37.91 -10.19
N ASP A 690 38.22 36.63 -10.24
CA ASP A 690 38.71 35.65 -11.21
C ASP A 690 37.51 34.99 -11.92
N PRO A 691 37.16 35.45 -13.14
CA PRO A 691 35.98 34.95 -13.87
C PRO A 691 35.96 33.44 -14.12
N GLU A 692 37.12 32.78 -14.12
CA GLU A 692 37.21 31.32 -14.33
C GLU A 692 36.84 30.52 -13.09
N VAL A 693 36.84 31.14 -11.91
CA VAL A 693 36.54 30.48 -10.62
C VAL A 693 35.33 31.07 -9.90
N ASP A 694 34.71 32.10 -10.48
CA ASP A 694 33.43 32.66 -10.06
C ASP A 694 32.26 31.73 -10.43
N VAL A 695 31.79 30.95 -9.46
CA VAL A 695 30.69 29.99 -9.68
C VAL A 695 29.43 30.65 -10.24
N LEU A 696 29.14 31.91 -9.86
CA LEU A 696 27.91 32.60 -10.23
C LEU A 696 27.82 32.85 -11.74
N ARG A 697 28.98 32.96 -12.41
CA ARG A 697 29.07 33.14 -13.87
C ARG A 697 28.82 31.87 -14.66
N HIS A 698 29.06 30.71 -14.03
CA HIS A 698 29.00 29.42 -14.71
C HIS A 698 27.70 28.64 -14.43
N LEU A 699 26.82 29.15 -13.55
CA LEU A 699 25.48 28.57 -13.36
C LEU A 699 24.59 28.80 -14.59
N LYS A 700 23.95 27.74 -15.08
CA LYS A 700 23.16 27.74 -16.33
C LYS A 700 21.82 26.99 -16.18
N PRO A 701 20.84 27.24 -17.08
CA PRO A 701 19.62 26.44 -17.13
C PRO A 701 19.91 24.95 -17.34
N GLY A 702 19.05 24.09 -16.79
CA GLY A 702 19.15 22.64 -16.99
C GLY A 702 20.28 21.94 -16.21
N MET A 703 20.90 22.62 -15.23
CA MET A 703 21.84 21.92 -14.34
C MET A 703 21.17 20.77 -13.57
N ALA A 704 21.95 19.75 -13.25
CA ALA A 704 21.47 18.59 -12.53
C ALA A 704 20.95 18.94 -11.11
N PRO A 705 20.02 18.15 -10.54
CA PRO A 705 19.55 18.33 -9.18
C PRO A 705 20.68 18.30 -8.15
N ALA A 706 20.55 19.04 -7.05
CA ALA A 706 21.54 19.11 -5.99
C ALA A 706 20.90 18.90 -4.61
N ILE A 707 21.60 18.20 -3.72
CA ILE A 707 21.36 18.28 -2.27
C ILE A 707 22.57 18.93 -1.61
N VAL A 708 22.30 19.87 -0.71
CA VAL A 708 23.32 20.71 -0.09
C VAL A 708 23.16 20.74 1.42
N PHE A 709 24.26 20.54 2.15
CA PHE A 709 24.27 20.47 3.60
C PHE A 709 25.00 21.66 4.21
N PHE A 710 24.37 22.38 5.13
CA PHE A 710 24.98 23.47 5.88
C PHE A 710 24.68 23.36 7.37
N GLY A 711 25.62 23.82 8.20
CA GLY A 711 25.29 24.24 9.56
C GLY A 711 24.65 25.63 9.52
N ASP A 712 23.70 25.92 10.41
CA ASP A 712 23.10 27.24 10.54
C ASP A 712 24.14 28.34 10.92
N ARG A 713 25.26 27.96 11.53
CA ARG A 713 26.39 28.83 11.90
C ARG A 713 27.59 28.71 10.96
N ASP A 714 27.41 28.14 9.76
CA ASP A 714 28.49 28.00 8.78
C ASP A 714 28.76 29.35 8.07
N SER A 715 30.01 29.82 8.13
CA SER A 715 30.43 31.08 7.54
C SER A 715 30.39 31.12 6.01
N TRP A 716 30.33 29.95 5.35
CA TRP A 716 30.19 29.86 3.89
C TRP A 716 28.75 29.91 3.40
N LYS A 717 27.77 29.79 4.31
CA LYS A 717 26.35 29.78 3.96
C LYS A 717 25.90 31.05 3.20
N PRO A 718 26.32 32.29 3.56
CA PRO A 718 25.95 33.47 2.78
C PRO A 718 26.39 33.43 1.31
N GLY A 719 27.58 32.86 1.04
CA GLY A 719 28.07 32.62 -0.32
C GLY A 719 27.19 31.63 -1.08
N TRP A 720 26.77 30.55 -0.41
CA TRP A 720 25.80 29.61 -0.97
C TRP A 720 24.42 30.22 -1.20
N ASP A 721 23.89 31.02 -0.28
CA ASP A 721 22.58 31.66 -0.43
C ASP A 721 22.55 32.56 -1.68
N THR A 722 23.66 33.26 -1.94
CA THR A 722 23.87 34.04 -3.18
C THR A 722 23.87 33.13 -4.41
N ALA A 723 24.60 32.01 -4.36
CA ALA A 723 24.61 31.04 -5.45
C ALA A 723 23.24 30.40 -5.69
N LEU A 724 22.50 30.06 -4.66
CA LEU A 724 21.15 29.50 -4.74
C LEU A 724 20.16 30.48 -5.36
N ALA A 725 20.24 31.77 -5.01
CA ALA A 725 19.43 32.81 -5.63
C ALA A 725 19.72 32.89 -7.13
N ARG A 726 20.99 32.87 -7.53
CA ARG A 726 21.40 32.83 -8.94
C ARG A 726 20.93 31.54 -9.64
N TRP A 727 21.05 30.39 -8.97
CA TRP A 727 20.64 29.08 -9.46
C TRP A 727 19.14 29.06 -9.80
N LYS A 728 18.31 29.66 -8.94
CA LYS A 728 16.87 29.85 -9.19
C LYS A 728 16.61 30.82 -10.34
N GLN A 729 17.33 31.93 -10.42
CA GLN A 729 17.18 32.92 -11.50
C GLN A 729 17.46 32.34 -12.88
N VAL A 730 18.41 31.40 -13.01
CA VAL A 730 18.70 30.72 -14.29
C VAL A 730 17.75 29.56 -14.57
N GLY A 731 16.59 29.50 -13.90
CA GLY A 731 15.51 28.56 -14.20
C GLY A 731 15.72 27.16 -13.62
N ASN A 732 16.56 27.00 -12.60
CA ASN A 732 16.76 25.70 -11.96
C ASN A 732 16.34 25.71 -10.49
N SER A 733 15.22 25.02 -10.21
CA SER A 733 14.61 24.89 -8.89
C SER A 733 15.02 23.62 -8.13
N ASN A 734 15.91 22.78 -8.68
CA ASN A 734 16.16 21.42 -8.20
C ASN A 734 17.28 21.32 -7.15
N ALA A 735 17.53 22.37 -6.37
CA ALA A 735 18.51 22.38 -5.29
C ALA A 735 17.82 22.34 -3.92
N THR A 736 18.00 21.24 -3.19
CA THR A 736 17.49 21.04 -1.82
C THR A 736 18.57 21.42 -0.81
N VAL A 737 18.27 22.35 0.10
CA VAL A 737 19.19 22.74 1.18
C VAL A 737 18.71 22.13 2.50
N MET A 738 19.62 21.43 3.16
CA MET A 738 19.42 20.78 4.46
C MET A 738 20.29 21.46 5.51
N ILE A 739 19.69 21.88 6.62
CA ILE A 739 20.31 22.69 7.67
C ILE A 739 20.43 21.89 8.97
N ALA A 740 21.66 21.80 9.49
CA ALA A 740 21.98 21.27 10.81
C ALA A 740 22.00 22.41 11.83
N MET A 741 21.05 22.40 12.76
CA MET A 741 20.93 23.44 13.78
C MET A 741 22.08 23.37 14.80
N GLY A 742 22.62 24.54 15.16
CA GLY A 742 23.75 24.70 16.07
C GLY A 742 25.12 24.30 15.50
N GLN A 743 25.22 23.94 14.22
CA GLN A 743 26.44 23.38 13.64
C GLN A 743 27.24 24.42 12.83
N GLN A 744 28.57 24.22 12.79
CA GLN A 744 29.53 25.05 12.06
C GLN A 744 30.05 24.32 10.81
N HIS A 745 31.00 24.96 10.11
CA HIS A 745 31.67 24.37 8.96
C HIS A 745 32.34 23.03 9.28
N GLY A 746 32.22 22.06 8.38
CA GLY A 746 32.80 20.73 8.54
C GLY A 746 32.05 19.75 9.46
N PHE A 747 30.85 20.09 9.96
CA PHE A 747 30.11 19.25 10.91
C PHE A 747 29.87 17.80 10.42
N PHE A 748 29.63 17.61 9.13
CA PHE A 748 29.43 16.31 8.48
C PHE A 748 30.65 15.36 8.53
N ASN A 749 31.83 15.84 8.95
CA ASN A 749 33.02 15.00 9.04
C ASN A 749 33.01 14.09 10.27
N ARG A 750 32.10 14.26 11.24
CA ARG A 750 32.06 13.52 12.51
C ARG A 750 30.66 12.99 12.82
N GLU A 751 30.59 11.89 13.56
CA GLU A 751 29.32 11.42 14.10
C GLU A 751 28.76 12.40 15.14
N PRO A 752 27.42 12.51 15.29
CA PRO A 752 26.38 11.78 14.55
C PRO A 752 26.06 12.38 13.16
N TRP A 753 26.58 13.58 12.87
CA TRP A 753 26.20 14.36 11.68
C TRP A 753 26.67 13.78 10.36
N ARG A 754 27.75 13.01 10.36
CA ARG A 754 28.16 12.19 9.20
C ARG A 754 27.06 11.21 8.82
N SER A 755 26.54 10.45 9.79
CA SER A 755 25.42 9.53 9.53
C SER A 755 24.15 10.26 9.10
N VAL A 756 23.81 11.37 9.75
CA VAL A 756 22.64 12.18 9.38
C VAL A 756 22.72 12.66 7.93
N THR A 757 23.84 13.27 7.54
CA THR A 757 24.02 13.81 6.19
C THR A 757 24.10 12.71 5.12
N LEU A 758 24.77 11.59 5.40
CA LEU A 758 24.81 10.44 4.49
C LEU A 758 23.43 9.82 4.27
N ARG A 759 22.61 9.71 5.32
CA ARG A 759 21.22 9.23 5.19
C ARG A 759 20.37 10.12 4.29
N GLU A 760 20.53 11.45 4.36
CA GLU A 760 19.80 12.34 3.45
C GLU A 760 20.34 12.33 2.02
N ALA A 761 21.67 12.24 1.86
CA ALA A 761 22.29 12.06 0.54
C ALA A 761 21.78 10.78 -0.13
N ASP A 762 21.65 9.70 0.65
CA ASP A 762 21.08 8.44 0.20
C ASP A 762 19.64 8.56 -0.28
N ARG A 763 18.76 9.20 0.53
CA ARG A 763 17.37 9.45 0.14
C ARG A 763 17.27 10.30 -1.12
N PHE A 764 18.14 11.30 -1.25
CA PHE A 764 18.22 12.10 -2.46
C PHE A 764 18.60 11.25 -3.68
N LEU A 765 19.62 10.40 -3.57
CA LEU A 765 19.99 9.46 -4.62
C LEU A 765 18.88 8.45 -4.94
N ALA A 766 18.13 7.99 -3.94
CA ALA A 766 17.00 7.10 -4.13
C ALA A 766 15.86 7.79 -4.91
N ARG A 767 15.57 9.06 -4.63
CA ARG A 767 14.60 9.87 -5.40
C ARG A 767 15.01 10.05 -6.86
N LEU A 768 16.30 10.15 -7.13
CA LEU A 768 16.83 10.18 -8.50
C LEU A 768 16.88 8.79 -9.17
N GLY A 769 16.49 7.73 -8.46
CA GLY A 769 16.52 6.35 -8.94
C GLY A 769 17.90 5.67 -8.89
N PHE A 770 18.91 6.31 -8.28
CA PHE A 770 20.30 5.82 -8.14
C PHE A 770 20.42 4.75 -7.07
N LEU A 771 19.58 4.86 -6.05
CA LEU A 771 19.47 3.89 -4.97
C LEU A 771 18.04 3.36 -4.87
N ARG A 772 17.88 2.22 -4.18
CA ARG A 772 16.58 1.62 -3.88
C ARG A 772 16.43 1.45 -2.37
N GLY A 773 15.21 1.65 -1.88
CA GLY A 773 14.89 1.50 -0.46
C GLY A 773 15.37 2.65 0.43
N GLU A 774 15.17 2.49 1.72
CA GLU A 774 15.64 3.44 2.74
C GLU A 774 17.16 3.41 2.94
N PRO A 775 17.72 4.49 3.54
CA PRO A 775 19.07 4.47 4.08
C PRO A 775 19.30 3.24 4.96
N THR A 776 20.28 2.41 4.60
CA THR A 776 20.69 1.25 5.40
C THR A 776 21.66 1.64 6.52
N LEU A 777 22.19 2.86 6.55
CA LEU A 777 22.97 3.35 7.69
C LEU A 777 22.04 3.56 8.89
N ALA A 778 22.39 3.12 10.09
CA ALA A 778 21.56 3.32 11.29
C ALA A 778 21.26 4.80 11.54
N ALA A 779 20.06 5.11 12.05
CA ALA A 779 19.76 6.45 12.53
C ALA A 779 20.56 6.74 13.81
N PRO A 780 21.01 7.99 14.04
CA PRO A 780 21.67 8.34 15.29
C PRO A 780 20.78 8.03 16.50
N ALA A 781 21.37 7.43 17.54
CA ALA A 781 20.65 7.11 18.78
C ALA A 781 20.13 8.36 19.51
N THR A 782 20.79 9.49 19.29
CA THR A 782 20.56 10.80 19.92
C THR A 782 19.52 11.67 19.21
N GLY A 783 18.96 11.21 18.08
CA GLY A 783 17.80 11.83 17.44
C GLY A 783 18.08 13.08 16.59
N GLU A 784 19.35 13.37 16.27
CA GLU A 784 19.70 14.49 15.40
C GLU A 784 19.07 14.36 14.02
N SER A 785 18.61 15.50 13.49
CA SER A 785 17.99 15.58 12.17
C SER A 785 18.38 16.88 11.49
N LEU A 786 18.25 16.89 10.16
CA LEU A 786 18.40 18.08 9.34
C LEU A 786 17.03 18.72 9.12
N SER A 787 16.97 20.05 9.18
CA SER A 787 15.80 20.83 8.79
C SER A 787 15.89 21.17 7.30
N GLY A 788 14.81 20.99 6.56
CA GLY A 788 14.73 21.27 5.12
C GLY A 788 13.28 21.46 4.68
N PRO A 789 13.06 22.04 3.49
CA PRO A 789 11.72 22.30 2.95
C PRO A 789 10.91 21.03 2.66
#